data_AF-A0A3B9ZAQ3-F1
#
_entry.id   AF-A0A3B9ZAQ3-F1
#
_cell.length_a   1.000
_cell.length_b   1.000
_cell.length_c   1.000
_cell.angle_alpha   90.00
_cell.angle_beta   90.00
_cell.angle_gamma   90.00
#
_symmetry.space_group_name_H-M   'P 1'
#
loop_
_entity.id
_entity.type
_entity.pdbx_description
1 polymer ?
#
loop_
_entity_poly.entity_id
_entity_poly.type
_entity_poly.pdbx_seq_one_letter_code
_entity_poly.pdbx_strand_id
1 'polypeptide(L)'
;MLKIFKQIAKYWPFVIIIFILLIAQAYGDLALPQYTSDIIDSGIQNKGVTHILPEKIESEEYEYAKLFMNKDEVESFEKAYEKDGDIYKRIENSKSELEKLDKDLVMPIIIDLQMEAMDIDTFKKILWSNEQTQAAFAANNIDEKTFMALSLDDINKALQMNLKSFEKEVEDADGNKTKKECIDMRPILAAMISSGNVTNEMNNETRNTFKKMSDTIGDSTLKSMGISWAIEREKEAGIDIDKKQKDYLLSSCFKMIAMALMIAVIVILVSYFAAIVGGRIGRDLREQVFAKVLSFSGGEMDKFSTASLITRNTNDIQQVQMVSTLFLRMLLYAPILGIGGVIKVYKTSSGMGWTIGLAVIVVLIIVGTLMITTLPKFKILQTRVDDVNLAARENLTGISVIRAFGREKKSEEKFDIANVNLTKTQLFVNRAMSIMMPAMMFTMYGINILIIWVASHKIDDGILQVGTMTAFMTYAIQIIMSFLMISIMSIMLPRAGVAAGRIDEVLKTDSSILNPENAKVVDEVKGVLEFKDVHFHYPHANEDVLDGISFVANPGQTTAIIGSTGCGKSTMVNLIPRLYDVTGGAITIDGIDVKDMNLKKLRDEIGFVPQKAVLFSGTIASNLRFGKRDATIEEITNAAEIAQATEFIDAKEDKYESSIAQGGSNVSGGQKQRLSIARAIAKNPKIYVFDDSFSALDMKTDVALRRELAKKSKDSTVIIVAQRISTIMKADQILVLDDGKIVGKGTHSELLANCEEYMEIAKSQLSEKEIEDSIKEGGNK
;
A
#
# COMPACT_ATOMS: atom_id res chain seq x y z
N MET A 1 -7.07 9.15 -5.17
CA MET A 1 -5.76 9.67 -4.71
C MET A 1 -5.93 10.57 -3.50
N LEU A 2 -6.30 11.85 -3.66
CA LEU A 2 -6.48 12.82 -2.57
C LEU A 2 -7.32 12.32 -1.39
N LYS A 3 -8.37 11.55 -1.68
CA LYS A 3 -9.27 10.96 -0.67
C LYS A 3 -8.55 10.00 0.30
N ILE A 4 -7.60 9.20 -0.20
CA ILE A 4 -6.82 8.26 0.63
C ILE A 4 -5.88 9.05 1.54
N PHE A 5 -5.17 10.03 0.98
CA PHE A 5 -4.27 10.89 1.73
C PHE A 5 -4.99 11.67 2.84
N LYS A 6 -6.23 12.11 2.60
CA LYS A 6 -7.06 12.75 3.63
C LYS A 6 -7.33 11.81 4.83
N GLN A 7 -7.50 10.51 4.59
CA GLN A 7 -7.69 9.55 5.68
C GLN A 7 -6.37 9.27 6.42
N ILE A 8 -5.25 9.18 5.70
CA ILE A 8 -3.91 9.03 6.31
C ILE A 8 -3.55 10.25 7.16
N ALA A 9 -3.87 11.46 6.70
CA ALA A 9 -3.56 12.72 7.38
C ALA A 9 -4.19 12.83 8.78
N LYS A 10 -5.30 12.14 9.04
CA LYS A 10 -5.91 12.08 10.39
C LYS A 10 -4.97 11.48 11.44
N TYR A 11 -3.99 10.68 11.01
CA TYR A 11 -3.02 10.02 11.88
C TYR A 11 -1.59 10.57 11.66
N TRP A 12 -1.48 11.87 11.37
CA TRP A 12 -0.21 12.54 11.07
C TRP A 12 0.94 12.28 12.06
N PRO A 13 0.75 12.08 13.39
CA PRO A 13 1.87 11.82 14.29
C PRO A 13 2.57 10.50 13.95
N PHE A 14 1.80 9.46 13.62
CA PHE A 14 2.36 8.17 13.18
C PHE A 14 3.06 8.28 11.83
N VAL A 15 2.52 9.10 10.93
CA VAL A 15 3.12 9.33 9.61
C VAL A 15 4.50 9.99 9.75
N ILE A 16 4.65 10.96 10.66
CA ILE A 16 5.95 11.58 10.95
C ILE A 16 6.93 10.57 11.54
N ILE A 17 6.49 9.77 12.52
CA ILE A 17 7.34 8.72 13.12
C ILE A 17 7.82 7.75 12.03
N ILE A 18 6.91 7.27 11.18
CA ILE A 18 7.24 6.40 10.05
C ILE A 18 8.25 7.07 9.13
N PHE A 19 8.03 8.34 8.75
CA PHE A 19 8.92 9.07 7.86
C PHE A 19 10.34 9.21 8.43
N ILE A 20 10.48 9.54 9.71
CA ILE A 20 11.78 9.62 10.39
C ILE A 20 12.46 8.24 10.42
N LEU A 21 11.71 7.19 10.76
CA LEU A 21 12.22 5.83 10.76
C LEU A 21 12.66 5.38 9.36
N LEU A 22 11.93 5.75 8.30
CA LEU A 22 12.32 5.43 6.93
C LEU A 22 13.59 6.15 6.50
N ILE A 23 13.83 7.39 6.95
CA ILE A 23 15.10 8.09 6.71
C ILE A 23 16.24 7.37 7.43
N ALA A 24 16.03 6.97 8.69
CA ALA A 24 17.03 6.21 9.44
C ALA A 24 17.32 4.85 8.78
N GLN A 25 16.28 4.17 8.29
CA GLN A 25 16.39 2.92 7.55
C GLN A 25 17.24 3.11 6.28
N ALA A 26 16.86 4.09 5.44
CA ALA A 26 17.55 4.38 4.20
C ALA A 26 19.01 4.79 4.44
N TYR A 27 19.28 5.55 5.50
CA TYR A 27 20.65 5.88 5.90
C TYR A 27 21.46 4.63 6.23
N GLY A 28 20.90 3.69 7.00
CA GLY A 28 21.55 2.41 7.31
C GLY A 28 21.81 1.57 6.06
N ASP A 29 20.79 1.40 5.21
CA ASP A 29 20.91 0.64 3.95
C ASP A 29 21.96 1.26 3.00
N LEU A 30 22.11 2.58 3.02
CA LEU A 30 23.11 3.32 2.25
C LEU A 30 24.48 3.43 2.93
N ALA A 31 24.61 3.02 4.19
CA ALA A 31 25.89 2.93 4.89
C ALA A 31 26.57 1.58 4.65
N LEU A 32 25.80 0.50 4.49
CA LEU A 32 26.33 -0.85 4.28
C LEU A 32 27.29 -0.95 3.07
N PRO A 33 27.01 -0.37 1.89
CA PRO A 33 27.94 -0.41 0.77
C PRO A 33 29.28 0.27 1.07
N GLN A 34 29.26 1.34 1.89
CA GLN A 34 30.50 2.00 2.32
C GLN A 34 31.32 1.08 3.23
N TYR A 35 30.70 0.40 4.20
CA TYR A 35 31.42 -0.55 5.03
C TYR A 35 32.01 -1.71 4.22
N THR A 36 31.29 -2.18 3.18
CA THR A 36 31.84 -3.17 2.25
C THR A 36 33.07 -2.62 1.51
N SER A 37 33.01 -1.36 1.04
CA SER A 37 34.17 -0.68 0.44
C SER A 37 35.35 -0.64 1.41
N ASP A 38 35.12 -0.18 2.64
CA ASP A 38 36.16 -0.01 3.65
C ASP A 38 36.78 -1.36 4.07
N ILE A 39 36.00 -2.45 4.06
CA ILE A 39 36.51 -3.81 4.30
C ILE A 39 37.44 -4.24 3.17
N ILE A 40 37.09 -3.97 1.92
CA ILE A 40 37.91 -4.35 0.76
C ILE A 40 39.18 -3.49 0.72
N ASP A 41 39.00 -2.16 0.72
CA ASP A 41 40.08 -1.20 0.51
C ASP A 41 41.00 -1.12 1.72
N SER A 42 40.46 -0.86 2.91
CA SER A 42 41.29 -0.69 4.12
C SER A 42 41.57 -2.01 4.83
N GLY A 43 40.63 -2.95 4.83
CA GLY A 43 40.78 -4.22 5.55
C GLY A 43 41.62 -5.25 4.78
N ILE A 44 41.24 -5.56 3.54
CA ILE A 44 41.88 -6.62 2.75
C ILE A 44 43.12 -6.08 2.03
N GLN A 45 42.98 -5.02 1.21
CA GLN A 45 44.10 -4.48 0.43
C GLN A 45 45.17 -3.84 1.32
N ASN A 46 44.77 -2.97 2.25
CA ASN A 46 45.70 -2.22 3.11
C ASN A 46 45.96 -2.86 4.48
N LYS A 47 45.59 -4.13 4.69
CA LYS A 47 45.84 -4.89 5.94
C LYS A 47 45.42 -4.18 7.25
N GLY A 48 44.35 -3.38 7.21
CA GLY A 48 43.84 -2.64 8.38
C GLY A 48 44.53 -1.29 8.63
N VAL A 49 45.50 -0.89 7.80
CA VAL A 49 46.16 0.41 7.86
C VAL A 49 45.41 1.40 6.97
N THR A 50 45.10 2.57 7.52
CA THR A 50 44.19 3.55 6.88
C THR A 50 44.87 4.87 6.50
N HIS A 51 46.10 5.08 6.98
CA HIS A 51 46.86 6.33 6.87
C HIS A 51 48.30 6.01 6.47
N ILE A 52 48.97 6.96 5.80
CA ILE A 52 50.35 6.77 5.30
C ILE A 52 51.41 6.95 6.39
N LEU A 53 51.03 7.54 7.53
CA LEU A 53 51.91 7.70 8.68
C LEU A 53 51.81 6.43 9.54
N PRO A 54 52.89 5.67 9.77
CA PRO A 54 52.87 4.50 10.64
C PRO A 54 52.63 4.89 12.11
N GLU A 55 52.09 3.98 12.92
CA GLU A 55 51.96 4.17 14.37
C GLU A 55 53.32 4.13 15.09
N LYS A 56 54.26 3.35 14.54
CA LYS A 56 55.63 3.23 15.01
C LYS A 56 56.60 3.18 13.84
N ILE A 57 57.71 3.89 13.97
CA ILE A 57 58.79 3.90 12.99
C ILE A 57 60.13 3.83 13.72
N GLU A 58 61.09 3.08 13.20
CA GLU A 58 62.44 3.00 13.80
C GLU A 58 63.18 4.34 13.67
N SER A 59 64.10 4.63 14.59
CA SER A 59 64.80 5.92 14.59
C SER A 59 65.61 6.18 13.34
N GLU A 60 66.18 5.15 12.72
CA GLU A 60 66.92 5.29 11.47
C GLU A 60 65.97 5.62 10.29
N GLU A 61 64.89 4.85 10.16
CA GLU A 61 63.84 5.07 9.15
C GLU A 61 63.13 6.42 9.30
N TYR A 62 62.96 6.90 10.53
CA TYR A 62 62.43 8.22 10.83
C TYR A 62 63.32 9.34 10.27
N GLU A 63 64.64 9.21 10.36
CA GLU A 63 65.58 10.18 9.81
C GLU A 63 65.64 10.10 8.28
N TYR A 64 65.55 8.90 7.69
CA TYR A 64 65.48 8.74 6.24
C TYR A 64 64.23 9.37 5.62
N ALA A 65 63.06 9.19 6.24
CA ALA A 65 61.81 9.79 5.78
C ALA A 65 61.90 11.33 5.66
N LYS A 66 62.71 11.99 6.51
CA LYS A 66 62.90 13.44 6.49
C LYS A 66 63.78 13.95 5.35
N LEU A 67 64.61 13.10 4.72
CA LEU A 67 65.62 13.53 3.72
C LEU A 67 65.01 14.30 2.55
N PHE A 68 63.79 13.92 2.14
CA PHE A 68 63.12 14.49 0.98
C PHE A 68 62.01 15.47 1.34
N MET A 69 61.81 15.78 2.62
CA MET A 69 60.80 16.73 3.10
C MET A 69 61.32 18.18 3.03
N ASN A 70 60.43 19.13 2.76
CA ASN A 70 60.73 20.55 2.90
C ASN A 70 60.61 20.99 4.37
N LYS A 71 61.02 22.23 4.70
CA LYS A 71 61.02 22.70 6.10
C LYS A 71 59.64 22.60 6.78
N ASP A 72 58.57 22.93 6.06
CA ASP A 72 57.21 22.91 6.59
C ASP A 72 56.68 21.47 6.77
N GLU A 73 57.04 20.57 5.85
CA GLU A 73 56.74 19.14 5.91
C GLU A 73 57.50 18.46 7.05
N VAL A 74 58.80 18.78 7.25
CA VAL A 74 59.58 18.30 8.39
C VAL A 74 58.94 18.75 9.70
N GLU A 75 58.58 20.04 9.84
CA GLU A 75 57.93 20.54 11.05
C GLU A 75 56.59 19.82 11.32
N SER A 76 55.83 19.54 10.26
CA SER A 76 54.55 18.84 10.37
C SER A 76 54.73 17.35 10.72
N PHE A 77 55.73 16.69 10.15
CA PHE A 77 56.09 15.31 10.43
C PHE A 77 56.65 15.15 11.85
N GLU A 78 57.54 16.04 12.29
CA GLU A 78 58.10 16.01 13.64
C GLU A 78 57.03 16.24 14.71
N LYS A 79 56.09 17.15 14.47
CA LYS A 79 54.93 17.34 15.37
C LYS A 79 54.00 16.14 15.46
N ALA A 80 54.06 15.21 14.51
CA ALA A 80 53.22 14.01 14.50
C ALA A 80 53.80 12.85 15.33
N TYR A 81 55.07 12.93 15.75
CA TYR A 81 55.74 11.82 16.44
C TYR A 81 56.42 12.25 17.75
N GLU A 82 56.46 11.33 18.70
CA GLU A 82 57.22 11.44 19.95
C GLU A 82 58.25 10.31 20.01
N LYS A 83 59.48 10.63 20.42
CA LYS A 83 60.57 9.66 20.53
C LYS A 83 60.39 8.77 21.76
N ASP A 84 60.41 7.45 21.57
CA ASP A 84 60.30 6.44 22.63
C ASP A 84 61.39 5.37 22.47
N GLY A 85 62.57 5.64 23.06
CA GLY A 85 63.75 4.78 22.90
C GLY A 85 64.30 4.83 21.47
N ASP A 86 64.42 3.65 20.84
CA ASP A 86 64.93 3.49 19.47
C ASP A 86 63.81 3.59 18.41
N ILE A 87 62.56 3.83 18.82
CA ILE A 87 61.41 4.02 17.93
C ILE A 87 60.76 5.39 18.15
N TYR A 88 60.10 5.92 17.12
CA TYR A 88 59.20 7.05 17.21
C TYR A 88 57.75 6.55 17.16
N LYS A 89 56.92 7.04 18.08
CA LYS A 89 55.48 6.71 18.16
C LYS A 89 54.67 7.89 17.67
N ARG A 90 53.70 7.63 16.80
CA ARG A 90 52.77 8.68 16.33
C ARG A 90 51.88 9.13 17.49
N ILE A 91 51.73 10.44 17.65
CA ILE A 91 50.86 11.04 18.66
C ILE A 91 49.39 10.78 18.28
N GLU A 92 48.46 10.78 19.24
CA GLU A 92 47.03 10.70 18.94
C GLU A 92 46.57 11.93 18.17
N ASN A 93 46.46 11.80 16.84
CA ASN A 93 45.91 12.81 15.95
C ASN A 93 44.42 12.54 15.66
N SER A 94 43.65 13.59 15.44
CA SER A 94 42.27 13.44 14.97
C SER A 94 42.24 12.91 13.52
N LYS A 95 41.16 12.25 13.12
CA LYS A 95 41.01 11.73 11.74
C LYS A 95 41.22 12.82 10.68
N SER A 96 40.73 14.04 10.92
CA SER A 96 40.89 15.16 10.00
C SER A 96 42.33 15.66 9.91
N GLU A 97 43.11 15.54 10.99
CA GLU A 97 44.53 15.90 10.99
C GLU A 97 45.34 14.85 10.23
N LEU A 98 45.07 13.56 10.45
CA LEU A 98 45.72 12.48 9.72
C LEU A 98 45.41 12.53 8.22
N GLU A 99 44.18 12.84 7.82
CA GLU A 99 43.82 13.03 6.40
C GLU A 99 44.56 14.22 5.76
N LYS A 100 44.81 15.29 6.54
CA LYS A 100 45.58 16.44 6.07
C LYS A 100 47.06 16.09 5.93
N LEU A 101 47.63 15.43 6.94
CA LEU A 101 49.01 14.93 6.91
C LEU A 101 49.23 13.91 5.80
N ASP A 102 48.28 13.01 5.56
CA ASP A 102 48.32 12.08 4.42
C ASP A 102 48.49 12.86 3.11
N LYS A 103 47.71 13.94 2.91
CA LYS A 103 47.78 14.73 1.67
C LYS A 103 49.09 15.51 1.55
N ASP A 104 49.56 16.09 2.65
CA ASP A 104 50.75 16.95 2.65
C ASP A 104 52.05 16.14 2.55
N LEU A 105 52.07 14.89 3.07
CA LEU A 105 53.28 14.06 3.20
C LEU A 105 53.35 12.87 2.23
N VAL A 106 52.31 12.60 1.42
CA VAL A 106 52.32 11.46 0.47
C VAL A 106 53.47 11.52 -0.52
N MET A 107 53.79 12.70 -1.03
CA MET A 107 54.86 12.86 -2.00
C MET A 107 56.24 12.54 -1.41
N PRO A 108 56.71 13.17 -0.31
CA PRO A 108 58.01 12.86 0.26
C PRO A 108 58.12 11.39 0.71
N ILE A 109 57.04 10.79 1.21
CA ILE A 109 57.01 9.36 1.59
C ILE A 109 57.20 8.45 0.37
N ILE A 110 56.57 8.76 -0.77
CA ILE A 110 56.75 7.96 -2.00
C ILE A 110 58.17 8.10 -2.54
N ILE A 111 58.77 9.29 -2.45
CA ILE A 111 60.17 9.49 -2.84
C ILE A 111 61.08 8.63 -1.96
N ASP A 112 60.86 8.62 -0.64
CA ASP A 112 61.60 7.76 0.29
C ASP A 112 61.46 6.28 -0.09
N LEU A 113 60.23 5.79 -0.29
CA LEU A 113 59.95 4.41 -0.71
C LEU A 113 60.67 4.02 -2.01
N GLN A 114 60.75 4.93 -2.99
CA GLN A 114 61.43 4.68 -4.25
C GLN A 114 62.96 4.72 -4.13
N MET A 115 63.49 5.50 -3.19
CA MET A 115 64.94 5.57 -2.92
C MET A 115 65.42 4.37 -2.10
N GLU A 116 64.57 3.81 -1.26
CA GLU A 116 64.83 2.57 -0.52
C GLU A 116 65.02 1.37 -1.47
N ALA A 117 64.20 1.28 -2.51
CA ALA A 117 64.17 0.13 -3.42
C ALA A 117 64.42 0.54 -4.87
N MET A 118 65.52 1.23 -5.13
CA MET A 118 65.88 1.65 -6.49
C MET A 118 66.39 0.45 -7.30
N ASP A 119 65.77 0.21 -8.46
CA ASP A 119 66.20 -0.82 -9.41
C ASP A 119 67.65 -0.60 -9.88
N ILE A 120 68.47 -1.66 -9.87
CA ILE A 120 69.92 -1.57 -10.13
C ILE A 120 70.24 -1.02 -11.53
N ASP A 121 69.44 -1.35 -12.54
CA ASP A 121 69.65 -0.85 -13.91
C ASP A 121 69.30 0.64 -14.00
N THR A 122 68.27 1.06 -13.27
CA THR A 122 67.89 2.46 -13.13
C THR A 122 68.97 3.26 -12.40
N PHE A 123 69.51 2.71 -11.31
CA PHE A 123 70.65 3.28 -10.60
C PHE A 123 71.87 3.44 -11.52
N LYS A 124 72.22 2.41 -12.30
CA LYS A 124 73.32 2.48 -13.27
C LYS A 124 73.09 3.55 -14.34
N LYS A 125 71.86 3.70 -14.85
CA LYS A 125 71.50 4.80 -15.76
C LYS A 125 71.70 6.18 -15.14
N ILE A 126 71.27 6.35 -13.89
CA ILE A 126 71.45 7.61 -13.16
C ILE A 126 72.94 7.91 -12.96
N LEU A 127 73.73 6.93 -12.53
CA LEU A 127 75.17 7.09 -12.41
C LEU A 127 75.83 7.46 -13.73
N TRP A 128 75.48 6.76 -14.82
CA TRP A 128 76.04 7.03 -16.15
C TRP A 128 75.65 8.41 -16.70
N SER A 129 74.51 8.96 -16.28
CA SER A 129 74.09 10.31 -16.67
C SER A 129 74.91 11.44 -16.03
N ASN A 130 75.69 11.14 -14.98
CA ASN A 130 76.55 12.11 -14.31
C ASN A 130 77.90 12.25 -15.05
N GLU A 131 78.26 13.47 -15.43
CA GLU A 131 79.52 13.80 -16.14
C GLU A 131 80.77 13.33 -15.38
N GLN A 132 80.75 13.36 -14.04
CA GLN A 132 81.87 12.87 -13.22
C GLN A 132 82.04 11.35 -13.33
N THR A 133 80.94 10.61 -13.38
CA THR A 133 80.97 9.15 -13.59
C THR A 133 81.49 8.85 -15.00
N GLN A 134 80.97 9.54 -16.02
CA GLN A 134 81.45 9.35 -17.39
C GLN A 134 82.96 9.64 -17.50
N ALA A 135 83.45 10.72 -16.86
CA ALA A 135 84.87 11.04 -16.83
C ALA A 135 85.71 9.98 -16.10
N ALA A 136 85.22 9.45 -14.97
CA ALA A 136 85.91 8.43 -14.18
C ALA A 136 86.06 7.09 -14.93
N PHE A 137 85.06 6.72 -15.73
CA PHE A 137 85.06 5.46 -16.50
C PHE A 137 85.60 5.61 -17.92
N ALA A 138 85.55 6.82 -18.52
CA ALA A 138 86.18 7.13 -19.80
C ALA A 138 87.71 7.00 -19.75
N ALA A 139 88.32 7.28 -18.59
CA ALA A 139 89.76 7.07 -18.36
C ALA A 139 90.20 5.59 -18.54
N ASN A 140 89.26 4.64 -18.49
CA ASN A 140 89.48 3.20 -18.60
C ASN A 140 88.87 2.58 -19.89
N ASN A 141 88.49 3.38 -20.89
CA ASN A 141 87.82 2.94 -22.14
C ASN A 141 86.52 2.14 -21.94
N ILE A 142 85.78 2.37 -20.85
CA ILE A 142 84.49 1.71 -20.59
C ILE A 142 83.39 2.57 -21.22
N ASP A 143 82.63 2.00 -22.15
CA ASP A 143 81.45 2.62 -22.76
C ASP A 143 80.17 2.31 -21.97
N GLU A 144 79.05 2.98 -22.31
CA GLU A 144 77.78 2.86 -21.59
C GLU A 144 77.31 1.40 -21.48
N LYS A 145 77.43 0.65 -22.57
CA LYS A 145 76.98 -0.74 -22.63
C LYS A 145 77.82 -1.64 -21.73
N THR A 146 79.12 -1.40 -21.67
CA THR A 146 80.04 -2.13 -20.78
C THR A 146 79.83 -1.72 -19.33
N PHE A 147 79.53 -0.45 -19.05
CA PHE A 147 79.21 0.04 -17.71
C PHE A 147 77.92 -0.59 -17.15
N MET A 148 76.87 -0.69 -17.96
CA MET A 148 75.62 -1.34 -17.55
C MET A 148 75.81 -2.82 -17.18
N ALA A 149 76.79 -3.49 -17.78
CA ALA A 149 77.11 -4.89 -17.53
C ALA A 149 78.03 -5.11 -16.30
N LEU A 150 78.56 -4.05 -15.68
CA LEU A 150 79.42 -4.17 -14.50
C LEU A 150 78.63 -4.70 -13.29
N SER A 151 79.31 -5.45 -12.43
CA SER A 151 78.76 -5.85 -11.13
C SER A 151 78.69 -4.64 -10.19
N LEU A 152 77.78 -4.68 -9.20
CA LEU A 152 77.69 -3.61 -8.20
C LEU A 152 79.00 -3.46 -7.42
N ASP A 153 79.73 -4.54 -7.18
CA ASP A 153 81.03 -4.54 -6.50
C ASP A 153 82.11 -3.78 -7.29
N ASP A 154 82.09 -3.88 -8.62
CA ASP A 154 83.02 -3.16 -9.49
C ASP A 154 82.72 -1.66 -9.50
N ILE A 155 81.43 -1.31 -9.51
CA ILE A 155 80.97 0.09 -9.40
C ILE A 155 81.31 0.66 -8.02
N ASN A 156 81.07 -0.09 -6.94
CA ASN A 156 81.42 0.28 -5.57
C ASN A 156 82.92 0.58 -5.43
N LYS A 157 83.78 -0.29 -5.99
CA LYS A 157 85.25 -0.08 -5.95
C LYS A 157 85.69 1.13 -6.76
N ALA A 158 85.13 1.31 -7.96
CA ALA A 158 85.53 2.39 -8.87
C ALA A 158 85.09 3.79 -8.38
N LEU A 159 83.91 3.88 -7.74
CA LEU A 159 83.36 5.13 -7.23
C LEU A 159 83.55 5.32 -5.72
N GLN A 160 84.26 4.41 -5.05
CA GLN A 160 84.44 4.38 -3.59
C GLN A 160 83.11 4.40 -2.82
N MET A 161 82.11 3.70 -3.36
CA MET A 161 80.80 3.54 -2.75
C MET A 161 80.72 2.22 -1.98
N ASN A 162 79.82 2.13 -1.01
CA ASN A 162 79.57 0.92 -0.22
C ASN A 162 78.07 0.59 -0.24
N LEU A 163 77.55 0.28 -1.43
CA LEU A 163 76.15 -0.12 -1.63
C LEU A 163 76.01 -1.63 -1.57
N LYS A 164 74.94 -2.11 -0.93
CA LYS A 164 74.55 -3.50 -0.97
C LYS A 164 73.28 -3.62 -1.81
N SER A 165 73.24 -4.60 -2.71
CA SER A 165 72.01 -4.98 -3.37
C SER A 165 71.20 -5.94 -2.49
N PHE A 166 69.89 -5.92 -2.68
CA PHE A 166 68.96 -6.88 -2.12
C PHE A 166 67.89 -7.22 -3.16
N GLU A 167 67.28 -8.40 -3.04
CA GLU A 167 66.19 -8.78 -3.94
C GLU A 167 64.84 -8.30 -3.38
N LYS A 168 64.08 -7.54 -4.16
CA LYS A 168 62.67 -7.23 -3.87
C LYS A 168 61.77 -7.97 -4.88
N GLU A 169 60.70 -8.61 -4.38
CA GLU A 169 59.68 -9.16 -5.26
C GLU A 169 58.87 -8.00 -5.86
N VAL A 170 58.91 -7.88 -7.18
CA VAL A 170 58.16 -6.89 -7.96
C VAL A 170 57.19 -7.63 -8.86
N GLU A 171 55.91 -7.29 -8.74
CA GLU A 171 54.84 -7.82 -9.57
C GLU A 171 54.89 -7.14 -10.94
N ASP A 172 54.99 -7.91 -12.02
CA ASP A 172 54.96 -7.39 -13.39
C ASP A 172 53.52 -7.02 -13.81
N ALA A 173 53.37 -6.38 -14.98
CA ALA A 173 52.07 -5.94 -15.49
C ALA A 173 51.07 -7.10 -15.74
N ASP A 174 51.55 -8.34 -15.78
CA ASP A 174 50.77 -9.55 -15.97
C ASP A 174 50.48 -10.29 -14.63
N GLY A 175 50.93 -9.74 -13.49
CA GLY A 175 50.73 -10.31 -12.16
C GLY A 175 51.74 -11.39 -11.77
N ASN A 176 52.83 -11.57 -12.52
CA ASN A 176 53.89 -12.49 -12.14
C ASN A 176 54.86 -11.80 -11.17
N LYS A 177 55.22 -12.52 -10.12
CA LYS A 177 56.24 -12.06 -9.16
C LYS A 177 57.62 -12.28 -9.75
N THR A 178 58.27 -11.21 -10.17
CA THR A 178 59.66 -11.19 -10.62
C THR A 178 60.55 -10.68 -9.50
N LYS A 179 61.67 -11.34 -9.25
CA LYS A 179 62.67 -10.82 -8.30
C LYS A 179 63.53 -9.81 -9.03
N LYS A 180 63.52 -8.56 -8.57
CA LYS A 180 64.42 -7.52 -9.06
C LYS A 180 65.49 -7.24 -8.03
N GLU A 181 66.71 -7.03 -8.51
CA GLU A 181 67.82 -6.59 -7.70
C GLU A 181 67.74 -5.07 -7.51
N CYS A 182 67.60 -4.65 -6.26
CA CYS A 182 67.41 -3.26 -5.84
C CYS A 182 68.54 -2.82 -4.92
N ILE A 183 68.70 -1.50 -4.79
CA ILE A 183 69.70 -0.85 -3.95
C ILE A 183 69.02 0.23 -3.11
N ASP A 184 69.41 0.32 -1.85
CA ASP A 184 69.01 1.43 -0.96
C ASP A 184 69.95 2.62 -1.16
N MET A 185 69.39 3.70 -1.71
CA MET A 185 70.10 4.94 -2.01
C MET A 185 70.12 5.92 -0.82
N ARG A 186 69.28 5.70 0.20
CA ARG A 186 69.08 6.64 1.32
C ARG A 186 70.34 6.84 2.16
N PRO A 187 71.16 5.82 2.49
CA PRO A 187 72.40 6.03 3.25
C PRO A 187 73.42 6.90 2.52
N ILE A 188 73.50 6.78 1.19
CA ILE A 188 74.42 7.59 0.38
C ILE A 188 73.92 9.02 0.25
N LEU A 189 72.62 9.21 0.03
CA LEU A 189 72.03 10.53 -0.05
C LEU A 189 72.15 11.27 1.29
N ALA A 190 71.94 10.58 2.41
CA ALA A 190 72.20 11.11 3.75
C ALA A 190 73.66 11.55 3.91
N ALA A 191 74.62 10.72 3.47
CA ALA A 191 76.05 11.05 3.51
C ALA A 191 76.39 12.28 2.63
N MET A 192 75.85 12.35 1.41
CA MET A 192 76.08 13.47 0.48
C MET A 192 75.46 14.79 0.98
N ILE A 193 74.30 14.72 1.64
CA ILE A 193 73.67 15.88 2.29
C ILE A 193 74.53 16.34 3.47
N SER A 194 75.02 15.41 4.30
CA SER A 194 75.88 15.73 5.44
C SER A 194 77.25 16.32 5.05
N SER A 195 77.77 15.98 3.86
CA SER A 195 79.02 16.53 3.33
C SER A 195 78.85 17.86 2.59
N GLY A 196 77.62 18.39 2.49
CA GLY A 196 77.32 19.66 1.82
C GLY A 196 77.36 19.61 0.29
N ASN A 197 77.43 18.41 -0.30
CA ASN A 197 77.51 18.21 -1.76
C ASN A 197 76.15 18.23 -2.47
N VAL A 198 75.04 18.26 -1.71
CA VAL A 198 73.67 18.36 -2.23
C VAL A 198 73.11 19.73 -1.89
N THR A 199 72.95 20.60 -2.90
CA THR A 199 72.29 21.91 -2.76
C THR A 199 70.77 21.76 -2.66
N ASN A 200 70.09 22.70 -1.99
CA ASN A 200 68.62 22.76 -1.96
C ASN A 200 67.97 22.77 -3.37
N GLU A 201 68.69 23.25 -4.39
CA GLU A 201 68.28 23.18 -5.79
C GLU A 201 68.20 21.75 -6.33
N MET A 202 69.16 20.88 -6.01
CA MET A 202 69.19 19.50 -6.47
C MET A 202 68.05 18.67 -5.84
N ASN A 203 67.75 18.91 -4.56
CA ASN A 203 66.60 18.28 -3.90
C ASN A 203 65.25 18.76 -4.48
N ASN A 204 65.15 20.05 -4.83
CA ASN A 204 63.97 20.58 -5.51
C ASN A 204 63.80 20.02 -6.94
N GLU A 205 64.88 19.75 -7.66
CA GLU A 205 64.84 19.15 -8.99
C GLU A 205 64.41 17.67 -8.93
N THR A 206 64.93 16.91 -7.97
CA THR A 206 64.48 15.54 -7.67
C THR A 206 62.98 15.54 -7.35
N ARG A 207 62.53 16.41 -6.45
CA ARG A 207 61.10 16.57 -6.11
C ARG A 207 60.24 16.96 -7.32
N ASN A 208 60.71 17.85 -8.19
CA ASN A 208 59.98 18.24 -9.40
C ASN A 208 59.88 17.09 -10.42
N THR A 209 60.91 16.25 -10.50
CA THR A 209 60.90 15.06 -11.36
C THR A 209 59.91 14.03 -10.84
N PHE A 210 59.95 13.74 -9.53
CA PHE A 210 58.97 12.85 -8.90
C PHE A 210 57.56 13.42 -8.94
N LYS A 211 57.39 14.74 -8.82
CA LYS A 211 56.09 15.38 -8.98
C LYS A 211 55.50 15.16 -10.37
N LYS A 212 56.30 15.31 -11.43
CA LYS A 212 55.84 15.02 -12.80
C LYS A 212 55.48 13.55 -13.01
N MET A 213 56.22 12.63 -12.38
CA MET A 213 55.93 11.18 -12.43
C MET A 213 54.70 10.80 -11.58
N SER A 214 54.52 11.49 -10.46
CA SER A 214 53.35 11.35 -9.59
C SER A 214 52.10 11.97 -10.23
N ASP A 215 52.21 13.03 -11.02
CA ASP A 215 51.06 13.60 -11.75
C ASP A 215 50.50 12.61 -12.79
N THR A 216 51.28 11.60 -13.20
CA THR A 216 50.84 10.49 -14.06
C THR A 216 50.26 9.30 -13.29
N ILE A 217 50.40 9.24 -11.96
CA ILE A 217 49.90 8.17 -11.10
C ILE A 217 48.74 8.72 -10.28
N GLY A 218 47.54 8.15 -10.40
CA GLY A 218 46.36 8.69 -9.70
C GLY A 218 46.52 8.77 -8.16
N ASP A 219 45.87 9.77 -7.55
CA ASP A 219 45.92 10.06 -6.11
C ASP A 219 45.65 8.84 -5.21
N SER A 220 44.77 7.93 -5.63
CA SER A 220 44.42 6.76 -4.82
C SER A 220 45.55 5.72 -4.82
N THR A 221 46.26 5.56 -5.93
CA THR A 221 47.45 4.71 -6.01
C THR A 221 48.60 5.30 -5.22
N LEU A 222 48.81 6.62 -5.28
CA LEU A 222 49.80 7.29 -4.43
C LEU A 222 49.52 7.05 -2.95
N LYS A 223 48.25 7.20 -2.54
CA LYS A 223 47.85 6.90 -1.15
C LYS A 223 48.08 5.43 -0.79
N SER A 224 47.72 4.49 -1.67
CA SER A 224 47.96 3.05 -1.44
C SER A 224 49.45 2.72 -1.33
N MET A 225 50.31 3.36 -2.13
CA MET A 225 51.77 3.22 -2.03
C MET A 225 52.30 3.75 -0.69
N GLY A 226 51.83 4.92 -0.25
CA GLY A 226 52.18 5.47 1.06
C GLY A 226 51.69 4.59 2.23
N ILE A 227 50.53 3.95 2.10
CA ILE A 227 50.05 2.98 3.09
C ILE A 227 50.92 1.72 3.08
N SER A 228 51.34 1.23 1.90
CA SER A 228 52.30 0.11 1.81
C SER A 228 53.62 0.43 2.50
N TRP A 229 54.14 1.65 2.34
CA TRP A 229 55.31 2.13 3.09
C TRP A 229 55.06 2.09 4.60
N ALA A 230 53.92 2.60 5.07
CA ALA A 230 53.55 2.55 6.48
C ALA A 230 53.49 1.10 7.01
N ILE A 231 52.95 0.15 6.24
CA ILE A 231 52.89 -1.27 6.61
C ILE A 231 54.28 -1.88 6.75
N GLU A 232 55.21 -1.56 5.83
CA GLU A 232 56.61 -2.02 5.90
C GLU A 232 57.29 -1.47 7.18
N ARG A 233 57.16 -0.17 7.46
CA ARG A 233 57.71 0.48 8.67
C ARG A 233 57.11 -0.04 9.97
N GLU A 234 55.79 -0.25 10.02
CA GLU A 234 55.13 -0.82 11.22
C GLU A 234 55.60 -2.25 11.49
N LYS A 235 55.81 -3.05 10.44
CA LYS A 235 56.30 -4.43 10.55
C LYS A 235 57.74 -4.48 11.08
N GLU A 236 58.61 -3.60 10.60
CA GLU A 236 59.99 -3.45 11.10
C GLU A 236 60.00 -3.03 12.57
N ALA A 237 59.18 -2.05 12.95
CA ALA A 237 58.99 -1.60 14.33
C ALA A 237 58.26 -2.62 15.25
N GLY A 238 58.06 -3.86 14.80
CA GLY A 238 57.57 -4.99 15.58
C GLY A 238 56.04 -5.06 15.77
N ILE A 239 55.25 -4.34 14.95
CA ILE A 239 53.78 -4.42 14.97
C ILE A 239 53.33 -5.67 14.19
N ASP A 240 52.45 -6.46 14.81
CA ASP A 240 51.79 -7.60 14.15
C ASP A 240 50.67 -7.09 13.22
N ILE A 241 51.02 -6.93 11.94
CA ILE A 241 50.10 -6.47 10.89
C ILE A 241 48.95 -7.47 10.67
N ASP A 242 49.18 -8.78 10.82
CA ASP A 242 48.13 -9.78 10.61
C ASP A 242 47.08 -9.71 11.73
N LYS A 243 47.52 -9.43 12.96
CA LYS A 243 46.61 -9.14 14.07
C LYS A 243 45.84 -7.83 13.84
N LYS A 244 46.52 -6.76 13.42
CA LYS A 244 45.90 -5.47 13.10
C LYS A 244 44.83 -5.59 12.02
N GLN A 245 45.11 -6.36 10.96
CA GLN A 245 44.16 -6.70 9.91
C GLN A 245 42.94 -7.45 10.47
N LYS A 246 43.16 -8.50 11.27
CA LYS A 246 42.07 -9.28 11.89
C LYS A 246 41.18 -8.42 12.78
N ASP A 247 41.77 -7.57 13.62
CA ASP A 247 41.05 -6.68 14.52
C ASP A 247 40.21 -5.66 13.73
N TYR A 248 40.77 -5.08 12.66
CA TYR A 248 40.04 -4.18 11.76
C TYR A 248 38.86 -4.87 11.07
N LEU A 249 39.08 -6.07 10.52
CA LEU A 249 38.04 -6.85 9.85
C LEU A 249 36.93 -7.25 10.82
N LEU A 250 37.26 -7.74 12.02
CA LEU A 250 36.28 -8.10 13.05
C LEU A 250 35.48 -6.88 13.51
N SER A 251 36.13 -5.74 13.74
CA SER A 251 35.46 -4.49 14.09
C SER A 251 34.49 -4.04 13.00
N SER A 252 34.92 -4.12 11.73
CA SER A 252 34.10 -3.72 10.58
C SER A 252 32.91 -4.67 10.36
N CYS A 253 33.11 -5.99 10.48
CA CYS A 253 32.03 -6.97 10.46
C CYS A 253 31.03 -6.74 11.60
N PHE A 254 31.49 -6.46 12.81
CA PHE A 254 30.61 -6.17 13.94
C PHE A 254 29.79 -4.90 13.69
N LYS A 255 30.40 -3.83 13.16
CA LYS A 255 29.70 -2.59 12.76
C LYS A 255 28.62 -2.88 11.71
N MET A 256 28.90 -3.70 10.70
CA MET A 256 27.90 -4.08 9.69
C MET A 256 26.74 -4.89 10.27
N ILE A 257 27.03 -5.87 11.14
CA ILE A 257 25.99 -6.68 11.81
C ILE A 257 25.14 -5.80 12.72
N ALA A 258 25.76 -4.93 13.52
CA ALA A 258 25.04 -4.00 14.38
C ALA A 258 24.14 -3.04 13.56
N MET A 259 24.63 -2.55 12.42
CA MET A 259 23.84 -1.74 11.49
C MET A 259 22.66 -2.54 10.91
N ALA A 260 22.88 -3.78 10.48
CA ALA A 260 21.83 -4.64 9.96
C ALA A 260 20.74 -4.95 11.02
N LEU A 261 21.12 -5.20 12.27
CA LEU A 261 20.19 -5.38 13.38
C LEU A 261 19.39 -4.11 13.68
N MET A 262 20.04 -2.94 13.65
CA MET A 262 19.37 -1.65 13.80
C MET A 262 18.34 -1.44 12.69
N ILE A 263 18.70 -1.69 11.43
CA ILE A 263 17.79 -1.62 10.28
C ILE A 263 16.62 -2.58 10.47
N ALA A 264 16.86 -3.81 10.92
CA ALA A 264 15.80 -4.79 11.17
C ALA A 264 14.78 -4.28 12.21
N VAL A 265 15.25 -3.70 13.32
CA VAL A 265 14.38 -3.08 14.34
C VAL A 265 13.57 -1.93 13.73
N ILE A 266 14.22 -1.05 12.96
CA ILE A 266 13.55 0.08 12.29
C ILE A 266 12.47 -0.42 11.33
N VAL A 267 12.75 -1.43 10.50
CA VAL A 267 11.79 -2.03 9.56
C VAL A 267 10.57 -2.60 10.29
N ILE A 268 10.77 -3.26 11.44
CA ILE A 268 9.70 -3.77 12.28
C ILE A 268 8.85 -2.62 12.83
N LEU A 269 9.48 -1.55 13.35
CA LEU A 269 8.77 -0.38 13.87
C LEU A 269 7.96 0.34 12.78
N VAL A 270 8.54 0.56 11.60
CA VAL A 270 7.84 1.13 10.42
C VAL A 270 6.63 0.27 10.08
N SER A 271 6.80 -1.04 10.01
CA SER A 271 5.72 -1.98 9.69
C SER A 271 4.61 -1.97 10.75
N TYR A 272 4.99 -1.91 12.02
CA TYR A 272 4.07 -1.84 13.15
C TYR A 272 3.22 -0.55 13.12
N PHE A 273 3.86 0.61 12.99
CA PHE A 273 3.13 1.89 12.92
C PHE A 273 2.29 2.00 11.64
N ALA A 274 2.78 1.53 10.50
CA ALA A 274 2.00 1.49 9.26
C ALA A 274 0.76 0.60 9.41
N ALA A 275 0.89 -0.56 10.07
CA ALA A 275 -0.24 -1.44 10.36
C ALA A 275 -1.26 -0.81 11.31
N ILE A 276 -0.81 -0.06 12.33
CA ILE A 276 -1.70 0.72 13.21
C ILE A 276 -2.50 1.74 12.39
N VAL A 277 -1.83 2.53 11.56
CA VAL A 277 -2.51 3.55 10.73
C VAL A 277 -3.49 2.89 9.77
N GLY A 278 -3.07 1.86 9.04
CA GLY A 278 -3.94 1.11 8.13
C GLY A 278 -5.16 0.51 8.85
N GLY A 279 -4.95 -0.12 10.01
CA GLY A 279 -6.03 -0.70 10.82
C GLY A 279 -7.02 0.35 11.33
N ARG A 280 -6.54 1.52 11.79
CA ARG A 280 -7.40 2.63 12.24
C ARG A 280 -8.21 3.23 11.09
N ILE A 281 -7.58 3.44 9.92
CA ILE A 281 -8.31 3.88 8.71
C ILE A 281 -9.42 2.88 8.38
N GLY A 282 -9.11 1.58 8.38
CA GLY A 282 -10.09 0.53 8.09
C GLY A 282 -11.25 0.51 9.08
N ARG A 283 -10.96 0.67 10.38
CA ARG A 283 -11.96 0.74 11.45
C ARG A 283 -12.87 1.97 11.28
N ASP A 284 -12.29 3.16 11.20
CA ASP A 284 -13.04 4.41 11.21
C ASP A 284 -13.87 4.58 9.93
N LEU A 285 -13.35 4.14 8.77
CA LEU A 285 -14.14 4.13 7.53
C LEU A 285 -15.31 3.15 7.62
N ARG A 286 -15.12 1.97 8.22
CA ARG A 286 -16.18 0.97 8.32
C ARG A 286 -17.29 1.43 9.26
N GLU A 287 -16.93 2.06 10.37
CA GLU A 287 -17.88 2.68 11.28
C GLU A 287 -18.67 3.81 10.59
N GLN A 288 -17.99 4.73 9.90
CA GLN A 288 -18.64 5.85 9.21
C GLN A 288 -19.58 5.38 8.08
N VAL A 289 -19.13 4.44 7.24
CA VAL A 289 -19.96 3.91 6.15
C VAL A 289 -21.16 3.17 6.72
N PHE A 290 -20.97 2.34 7.74
CA PHE A 290 -22.06 1.61 8.37
C PHE A 290 -23.10 2.55 9.01
N ALA A 291 -22.65 3.55 9.78
CA ALA A 291 -23.53 4.54 10.38
C ALA A 291 -24.30 5.35 9.33
N LYS A 292 -23.64 5.73 8.22
CA LYS A 292 -24.27 6.48 7.12
C LYS A 292 -25.31 5.63 6.40
N VAL A 293 -25.03 4.36 6.12
CA VAL A 293 -25.98 3.43 5.49
C VAL A 293 -27.22 3.20 6.37
N LEU A 294 -27.06 3.10 7.68
CA LEU A 294 -28.21 2.99 8.60
C LEU A 294 -29.10 4.24 8.63
N SER A 295 -28.61 5.39 8.16
CA SER A 295 -29.38 6.64 8.09
C SER A 295 -30.14 6.85 6.77
N PHE A 296 -29.89 6.01 5.77
CA PHE A 296 -30.51 6.12 4.44
C PHE A 296 -32.00 5.80 4.45
N SER A 297 -32.76 6.51 3.62
CA SER A 297 -34.17 6.21 3.34
C SER A 297 -34.29 5.15 2.23
N GLY A 298 -35.52 4.84 1.80
CA GLY A 298 -35.74 3.98 0.64
C GLY A 298 -35.06 4.51 -0.62
N GLY A 299 -35.07 5.82 -0.84
CA GLY A 299 -34.52 6.44 -2.05
C GLY A 299 -33.01 6.24 -2.20
N GLU A 300 -32.23 6.42 -1.12
CA GLU A 300 -30.79 6.18 -1.19
C GLU A 300 -30.44 4.69 -1.27
N MET A 301 -31.25 3.82 -0.65
CA MET A 301 -31.08 2.37 -0.75
C MET A 301 -31.28 1.88 -2.19
N ASP A 302 -32.23 2.44 -2.92
CA ASP A 302 -32.46 2.16 -4.34
C ASP A 302 -31.33 2.69 -5.22
N LYS A 303 -30.85 3.92 -4.95
CA LYS A 303 -29.72 4.53 -5.68
C LYS A 303 -28.45 3.68 -5.63
N PHE A 304 -28.10 3.16 -4.45
CA PHE A 304 -26.86 2.39 -4.30
C PHE A 304 -27.03 0.90 -4.52
N SER A 305 -28.20 0.33 -4.23
CA SER A 305 -28.44 -1.11 -4.03
C SER A 305 -27.71 -1.71 -2.83
N THR A 306 -28.36 -2.66 -2.14
CA THR A 306 -27.81 -3.37 -0.99
C THR A 306 -26.48 -4.07 -1.30
N ALA A 307 -26.34 -4.67 -2.48
CA ALA A 307 -25.13 -5.41 -2.87
C ALA A 307 -23.91 -4.48 -3.02
N SER A 308 -24.10 -3.31 -3.62
CA SER A 308 -23.05 -2.28 -3.72
C SER A 308 -22.62 -1.80 -2.34
N LEU A 309 -23.57 -1.50 -1.46
CA LEU A 309 -23.27 -1.04 -0.10
C LEU A 309 -22.46 -2.08 0.71
N ILE A 310 -22.76 -3.37 0.56
CA ILE A 310 -21.98 -4.45 1.18
C ILE A 310 -20.53 -4.42 0.69
N THR A 311 -20.30 -4.39 -0.63
CA THR A 311 -18.94 -4.38 -1.20
C THR A 311 -18.16 -3.11 -0.85
N ARG A 312 -18.82 -1.96 -0.81
CA ARG A 312 -18.23 -0.68 -0.37
C ARG A 312 -17.80 -0.71 1.10
N ASN A 313 -18.55 -1.39 1.97
CA ASN A 313 -18.21 -1.51 3.40
C ASN A 313 -17.19 -2.63 3.72
N THR A 314 -16.88 -3.49 2.75
CA THR A 314 -16.00 -4.65 2.93
C THR A 314 -14.74 -4.53 2.08
N ASN A 315 -14.82 -4.94 0.81
CA ASN A 315 -13.70 -5.04 -0.11
C ASN A 315 -13.02 -3.67 -0.36
N ASP A 316 -13.81 -2.62 -0.56
CA ASP A 316 -13.26 -1.29 -0.88
C ASP A 316 -12.47 -0.73 0.29
N ILE A 317 -12.99 -0.86 1.51
CA ILE A 317 -12.29 -0.41 2.72
C ILE A 317 -11.00 -1.22 2.92
N GLN A 318 -11.04 -2.53 2.67
CA GLN A 318 -9.84 -3.37 2.73
C GLN A 318 -8.78 -2.94 1.71
N GLN A 319 -9.17 -2.60 0.47
CA GLN A 319 -8.23 -2.08 -0.53
C GLN A 319 -7.60 -0.76 -0.09
N VAL A 320 -8.39 0.18 0.43
CA VAL A 320 -7.88 1.47 0.94
C VAL A 320 -6.93 1.25 2.13
N GLN A 321 -7.28 0.35 3.05
CA GLN A 321 -6.45 -0.02 4.20
C GLN A 321 -5.10 -0.63 3.75
N MET A 322 -5.13 -1.59 2.82
CA MET A 322 -3.93 -2.27 2.33
C MET A 322 -3.00 -1.29 1.61
N VAL A 323 -3.53 -0.47 0.70
CA VAL A 323 -2.72 0.52 -0.02
C VAL A 323 -2.18 1.59 0.91
N SER A 324 -2.93 2.03 1.92
CA SER A 324 -2.42 2.98 2.92
C SER A 324 -1.23 2.40 3.69
N THR A 325 -1.30 1.11 4.05
CA THR A 325 -0.21 0.41 4.75
C THR A 325 1.03 0.26 3.86
N LEU A 326 0.85 -0.17 2.60
CA LEU A 326 1.94 -0.33 1.64
C LEU A 326 2.56 1.02 1.25
N PHE A 327 1.74 2.07 1.13
CA PHE A 327 2.20 3.42 0.87
C PHE A 327 3.17 3.89 1.95
N LEU A 328 2.76 3.77 3.23
CA LEU A 328 3.55 4.22 4.37
C LEU A 328 4.84 3.42 4.54
N ARG A 329 4.86 2.15 4.17
CA ARG A 329 6.03 1.27 4.33
C ARG A 329 6.99 1.28 3.15
N MET A 330 6.48 1.14 1.94
CA MET A 330 7.29 0.89 0.74
C MET A 330 7.35 2.11 -0.18
N LEU A 331 6.22 2.77 -0.44
CA LEU A 331 6.19 3.86 -1.41
C LEU A 331 6.90 5.11 -0.88
N LEU A 332 6.77 5.42 0.40
CA LEU A 332 7.54 6.50 1.03
C LEU A 332 9.03 6.19 1.09
N TYR A 333 9.40 4.92 1.31
CA TYR A 333 10.78 4.48 1.43
C TYR A 333 11.55 4.58 0.11
N ALA A 334 10.93 4.18 -1.01
CA ALA A 334 11.60 4.09 -2.31
C ALA A 334 12.24 5.43 -2.79
N PRO A 335 11.56 6.59 -2.78
CA PRO A 335 12.18 7.86 -3.12
C PRO A 335 13.30 8.26 -2.15
N ILE A 336 13.16 7.98 -0.85
CA ILE A 336 14.17 8.29 0.16
C ILE A 336 15.45 7.51 -0.13
N LEU A 337 15.31 6.20 -0.41
CA LEU A 337 16.44 5.33 -0.77
C LEU A 337 17.07 5.74 -2.11
N GLY A 338 16.26 5.99 -3.14
CA GLY A 338 16.73 6.37 -4.47
C GLY A 338 17.49 7.71 -4.47
N ILE A 339 16.92 8.74 -3.83
CA ILE A 339 17.57 10.05 -3.69
C ILE A 339 18.83 9.93 -2.82
N GLY A 340 18.75 9.21 -1.70
CA GLY A 340 19.90 8.99 -0.83
C GLY A 340 21.06 8.27 -1.53
N GLY A 341 20.77 7.28 -2.37
CA GLY A 341 21.77 6.57 -3.20
C GLY A 341 22.47 7.48 -4.18
N VAL A 342 21.72 8.33 -4.89
CA VAL A 342 22.29 9.33 -5.80
C VAL A 342 23.18 10.33 -5.05
N ILE A 343 22.75 10.80 -3.87
CA ILE A 343 23.54 11.71 -3.04
C ILE A 343 24.85 11.05 -2.58
N LYS A 344 24.80 9.80 -2.12
CA LYS A 344 25.98 9.05 -1.67
C LYS A 344 27.02 8.93 -2.79
N VAL A 345 26.57 8.57 -3.98
CA VAL A 345 27.44 8.41 -5.15
C VAL A 345 28.07 9.73 -5.58
N TYR A 346 27.31 10.83 -5.56
CA TYR A 346 27.85 12.14 -5.91
C TYR A 346 28.93 12.62 -4.92
N LYS A 347 28.80 12.26 -3.64
CA LYS A 347 29.78 12.60 -2.60
C LYS A 347 31.11 11.85 -2.70
N THR A 348 31.16 10.72 -3.42
CA THR A 348 32.38 9.91 -3.54
C THR A 348 33.41 10.49 -4.53
N SER A 349 33.11 11.61 -5.21
CA SER A 349 34.04 12.35 -6.12
C SER A 349 34.72 11.52 -7.22
N SER A 350 34.24 10.31 -7.51
CA SER A 350 34.86 9.36 -8.46
C SER A 350 34.68 9.72 -9.94
N GLY A 351 33.86 10.74 -10.24
CA GLY A 351 33.44 11.07 -11.62
C GLY A 351 32.55 9.99 -12.27
N MET A 352 32.07 8.99 -11.50
CA MET A 352 31.21 7.91 -12.02
C MET A 352 29.71 8.18 -11.85
N GLY A 353 29.31 9.33 -11.30
CA GLY A 353 27.88 9.63 -11.05
C GLY A 353 26.99 9.59 -12.31
N TRP A 354 27.57 9.79 -13.49
CA TRP A 354 26.83 9.73 -14.76
C TRP A 354 26.30 8.32 -15.08
N THR A 355 26.96 7.24 -14.64
CA THR A 355 26.50 5.86 -14.89
C THR A 355 25.18 5.60 -14.16
N ILE A 356 25.03 6.16 -12.96
CA ILE A 356 23.79 6.11 -12.18
C ILE A 356 22.74 7.03 -12.79
N GLY A 357 23.13 8.23 -13.22
CA GLY A 357 22.21 9.12 -13.96
C GLY A 357 21.60 8.44 -15.17
N LEU A 358 22.42 7.73 -15.95
CA LEU A 358 21.97 6.91 -17.08
C LEU A 358 21.03 5.79 -16.62
N ALA A 359 21.37 5.06 -15.54
CA ALA A 359 20.51 4.02 -14.98
C ALA A 359 19.11 4.55 -14.63
N VAL A 360 19.04 5.69 -13.95
CA VAL A 360 17.78 6.35 -13.58
C VAL A 360 16.97 6.73 -14.82
N ILE A 361 17.61 7.30 -15.84
CA ILE A 361 16.93 7.68 -17.10
C ILE A 361 16.35 6.44 -17.79
N VAL A 362 17.14 5.37 -17.95
CA VAL A 362 16.69 4.13 -18.60
C VAL A 362 15.51 3.53 -17.84
N VAL A 363 15.59 3.47 -16.51
CA VAL A 363 14.51 2.95 -15.67
C VAL A 363 13.25 3.82 -15.79
N LEU A 364 13.35 5.14 -15.76
CA LEU A 364 12.21 6.04 -15.94
C LEU A 364 11.53 5.85 -17.30
N ILE A 365 12.31 5.63 -18.37
CA ILE A 365 11.78 5.35 -19.71
C ILE A 365 11.00 4.03 -19.72
N ILE A 366 11.57 2.96 -19.13
CA ILE A 366 10.93 1.64 -19.06
C ILE A 366 9.61 1.74 -18.28
N VAL A 367 9.65 2.31 -17.07
CA VAL A 367 8.48 2.45 -16.20
C VAL A 367 7.43 3.35 -16.82
N GLY A 368 7.82 4.50 -17.37
CA GLY A 368 6.93 5.44 -18.04
C GLY A 368 6.20 4.80 -19.22
N THR A 369 6.93 4.09 -20.08
CA THR A 369 6.36 3.38 -21.25
C THR A 369 5.37 2.30 -20.82
N LEU A 370 5.71 1.50 -19.80
CA LEU A 370 4.83 0.48 -19.25
C LEU A 370 3.56 1.09 -18.64
N MET A 371 3.68 2.20 -17.91
CA MET A 371 2.52 2.86 -17.30
C MET A 371 1.57 3.42 -18.35
N ILE A 372 2.09 4.13 -19.35
CA ILE A 372 1.28 4.73 -20.42
C ILE A 372 0.51 3.64 -21.18
N THR A 373 1.14 2.50 -21.45
CA THR A 373 0.53 1.40 -22.21
C THR A 373 -0.45 0.56 -21.40
N THR A 374 -0.15 0.27 -20.12
CA THR A 374 -0.95 -0.67 -19.31
C THR A 374 -2.08 -0.02 -18.51
N LEU A 375 -1.89 1.21 -18.01
CA LEU A 375 -2.88 1.92 -17.18
C LEU A 375 -4.29 2.03 -17.80
N PRO A 376 -4.47 2.34 -19.10
CA PRO A 376 -5.81 2.33 -19.71
C PRO A 376 -6.42 0.93 -19.73
N LYS A 377 -5.62 -0.11 -19.97
CA LYS A 377 -6.10 -1.51 -19.98
C LYS A 377 -6.46 -2.00 -18.58
N PHE A 378 -5.75 -1.56 -17.54
CA PHE A 378 -6.12 -1.85 -16.14
C PHE A 378 -7.49 -1.27 -15.77
N LYS A 379 -7.83 -0.08 -16.27
CA LYS A 379 -9.17 0.50 -16.07
C LYS A 379 -10.25 -0.36 -16.73
N ILE A 380 -10.02 -0.80 -17.96
CA ILE A 380 -10.97 -1.65 -18.71
C ILE A 380 -11.08 -3.05 -18.11
N LEU A 381 -10.00 -3.57 -17.52
CA LEU A 381 -9.97 -4.91 -16.92
C LEU A 381 -11.06 -5.08 -15.87
N GLN A 382 -11.31 -4.06 -15.05
CA GLN A 382 -12.37 -4.11 -14.03
C GLN A 382 -13.74 -4.30 -14.69
N THR A 383 -14.06 -3.53 -15.73
CA THR A 383 -15.31 -3.66 -16.48
C THR A 383 -15.46 -5.06 -17.08
N ARG A 384 -14.37 -5.66 -17.59
CA ARG A 384 -14.41 -7.04 -18.13
C ARG A 384 -14.65 -8.11 -17.08
N VAL A 385 -14.10 -7.93 -15.87
CA VAL A 385 -14.41 -8.81 -14.73
C VAL A 385 -15.88 -8.69 -14.36
N ASP A 386 -16.43 -7.47 -14.37
CA ASP A 386 -17.83 -7.21 -14.09
C ASP A 386 -18.74 -7.85 -15.15
N ASP A 387 -18.38 -7.77 -16.45
CA ASP A 387 -19.10 -8.43 -17.56
C ASP A 387 -19.21 -9.96 -17.35
N VAL A 388 -18.11 -10.62 -16.97
CA VAL A 388 -18.08 -12.07 -16.71
C VAL A 388 -18.91 -12.42 -15.48
N ASN A 389 -18.80 -11.65 -14.40
CA ASN A 389 -19.58 -11.85 -13.19
C ASN A 389 -21.08 -11.67 -13.43
N LEU A 390 -21.46 -10.72 -14.29
CA LEU A 390 -22.85 -10.49 -14.70
C LEU A 390 -23.39 -11.69 -15.46
N ALA A 391 -22.67 -12.14 -16.51
CA ALA A 391 -23.08 -13.31 -17.29
C ALA A 391 -23.18 -14.58 -16.43
N ALA A 392 -22.22 -14.81 -15.52
CA ALA A 392 -22.28 -15.94 -14.58
C ALA A 392 -23.50 -15.86 -13.67
N ARG A 393 -23.79 -14.67 -13.11
CA ARG A 393 -24.93 -14.47 -12.21
C ARG A 393 -26.26 -14.67 -12.92
N GLU A 394 -26.42 -14.15 -14.13
CA GLU A 394 -27.61 -14.37 -14.97
C GLU A 394 -27.81 -15.86 -15.24
N ASN A 395 -26.74 -16.57 -15.60
CA ASN A 395 -26.81 -18.02 -15.89
C ASN A 395 -27.17 -18.84 -14.65
N LEU A 396 -26.58 -18.55 -13.49
CA LEU A 396 -26.87 -19.26 -12.25
C LEU A 396 -28.29 -18.99 -11.73
N THR A 397 -28.72 -17.73 -11.79
CA THR A 397 -30.06 -17.33 -11.31
C THR A 397 -31.14 -17.84 -12.26
N GLY A 398 -30.86 -17.81 -13.57
CA GLY A 398 -31.78 -18.23 -14.62
C GLY A 398 -31.65 -19.70 -15.02
N ILE A 399 -30.89 -20.53 -14.30
CA ILE A 399 -30.53 -21.88 -14.76
C ILE A 399 -31.74 -22.75 -15.09
N SER A 400 -32.80 -22.66 -14.27
CA SER A 400 -34.05 -23.40 -14.50
C SER A 400 -34.76 -22.93 -15.76
N VAL A 401 -34.74 -21.61 -16.03
CA VAL A 401 -35.35 -21.01 -17.23
C VAL A 401 -34.55 -21.39 -18.47
N ILE A 402 -33.22 -21.27 -18.41
CA ILE A 402 -32.33 -21.61 -19.52
C ILE A 402 -32.53 -23.07 -19.92
N ARG A 403 -32.61 -23.99 -18.94
CA ARG A 403 -32.89 -25.42 -19.18
C ARG A 403 -34.30 -25.67 -19.71
N ALA A 404 -35.31 -25.04 -19.13
CA ALA A 404 -36.69 -25.20 -19.57
C ALA A 404 -36.90 -24.78 -21.03
N PHE A 405 -36.15 -23.77 -21.50
CA PHE A 405 -36.21 -23.28 -22.88
C PHE A 405 -35.11 -23.86 -23.80
N GLY A 406 -34.27 -24.78 -23.33
CA GLY A 406 -33.19 -25.40 -24.13
C GLY A 406 -32.18 -24.39 -24.70
N ARG A 407 -31.87 -23.33 -23.95
CA ARG A 407 -31.02 -22.19 -24.39
C ARG A 407 -29.60 -22.23 -23.82
N GLU A 408 -29.14 -23.37 -23.30
CA GLU A 408 -27.83 -23.53 -22.67
C GLU A 408 -26.69 -23.03 -23.56
N LYS A 409 -26.66 -23.44 -24.84
CA LYS A 409 -25.60 -23.03 -25.78
C LYS A 409 -25.53 -21.51 -25.99
N LYS A 410 -26.68 -20.85 -26.10
CA LYS A 410 -26.72 -19.39 -26.29
C LYS A 410 -26.24 -18.65 -25.03
N SER A 411 -26.56 -19.19 -23.86
CA SER A 411 -26.09 -18.69 -22.56
C SER A 411 -24.59 -18.93 -22.37
N GLU A 412 -24.07 -20.07 -22.84
CA GLU A 412 -22.64 -20.39 -22.90
C GLU A 412 -21.89 -19.46 -23.85
N GLU A 413 -22.39 -19.22 -25.07
CA GLU A 413 -21.81 -18.26 -26.02
C GLU A 413 -21.72 -16.84 -25.44
N LYS A 414 -22.78 -16.38 -24.75
CA LYS A 414 -22.78 -15.06 -24.08
C LYS A 414 -21.70 -14.99 -23.01
N PHE A 415 -21.54 -16.03 -22.20
CA PHE A 415 -20.49 -16.12 -21.20
C PHE A 415 -19.10 -16.16 -21.84
N ASP A 416 -18.94 -16.92 -22.93
CA ASP A 416 -17.67 -17.10 -23.61
C ASP A 416 -17.18 -15.78 -24.25
N ILE A 417 -18.07 -14.97 -24.82
CA ILE A 417 -17.73 -13.62 -25.31
C ILE A 417 -17.15 -12.75 -24.18
N ALA A 418 -17.79 -12.74 -23.01
CA ALA A 418 -17.30 -11.99 -21.86
C ALA A 418 -15.94 -12.53 -21.38
N ASN A 419 -15.81 -13.86 -21.30
CA ASN A 419 -14.60 -14.55 -20.87
C ASN A 419 -13.41 -14.31 -21.81
N VAL A 420 -13.63 -14.37 -23.14
CA VAL A 420 -12.61 -14.09 -24.15
C VAL A 420 -12.15 -12.64 -24.09
N ASN A 421 -13.08 -11.69 -23.90
CA ASN A 421 -12.74 -10.27 -23.76
C ASN A 421 -11.91 -9.98 -22.51
N LEU A 422 -12.27 -10.60 -21.38
CA LEU A 422 -11.45 -10.56 -20.16
C LEU A 422 -10.08 -11.18 -20.41
N THR A 423 -10.04 -12.38 -20.99
CA THR A 423 -8.79 -13.12 -21.29
C THR A 423 -7.85 -12.30 -22.17
N LYS A 424 -8.33 -11.71 -23.28
CA LYS A 424 -7.53 -10.86 -24.17
C LYS A 424 -6.94 -9.65 -23.42
N THR A 425 -7.76 -9.00 -22.60
CA THR A 425 -7.33 -7.82 -21.83
C THR A 425 -6.31 -8.20 -20.75
N GLN A 426 -6.57 -9.30 -20.02
CA GLN A 426 -5.69 -9.84 -18.98
C GLN A 426 -4.36 -10.29 -19.56
N LEU A 427 -4.36 -11.01 -20.69
CA LEU A 427 -3.14 -11.46 -21.37
C LEU A 427 -2.29 -10.29 -21.83
N PHE A 428 -2.88 -9.23 -22.39
CA PHE A 428 -2.14 -8.02 -22.76
C PHE A 428 -1.46 -7.38 -21.55
N VAL A 429 -2.22 -7.15 -20.48
CA VAL A 429 -1.72 -6.52 -19.24
C VAL A 429 -0.63 -7.37 -18.60
N ASN A 430 -0.85 -8.68 -18.45
CA ASN A 430 0.11 -9.59 -17.86
C ASN A 430 1.37 -9.72 -18.72
N ARG A 431 1.26 -9.84 -20.04
CA ARG A 431 2.45 -9.91 -20.92
C ARG A 431 3.29 -8.63 -20.84
N ALA A 432 2.64 -7.46 -20.87
CA ALA A 432 3.33 -6.18 -20.69
C ALA A 432 4.04 -6.11 -19.33
N MET A 433 3.37 -6.54 -18.26
CA MET A 433 3.96 -6.57 -16.91
C MET A 433 5.03 -7.65 -16.73
N SER A 434 4.92 -8.78 -17.42
CA SER A 434 5.93 -9.84 -17.40
C SER A 434 7.25 -9.38 -18.02
N ILE A 435 7.24 -8.40 -18.94
CA ILE A 435 8.45 -7.79 -19.50
C ILE A 435 9.15 -6.87 -18.48
N MET A 436 8.42 -6.33 -17.51
CA MET A 436 8.96 -5.37 -16.53
C MET A 436 10.14 -5.96 -15.74
N MET A 437 9.98 -7.16 -15.18
CA MET A 437 11.02 -7.81 -14.36
C MET A 437 12.30 -8.11 -15.17
N PRO A 438 12.22 -8.81 -16.32
CA PRO A 438 13.38 -9.03 -17.19
C PRO A 438 14.02 -7.74 -17.69
N ALA A 439 13.24 -6.73 -18.08
CA ALA A 439 13.77 -5.45 -18.53
C ALA A 439 14.56 -4.74 -17.40
N MET A 440 14.01 -4.73 -16.17
CA MET A 440 14.69 -4.15 -15.01
C MET A 440 15.97 -4.93 -14.64
N MET A 441 15.94 -6.26 -14.68
CA MET A 441 17.14 -7.08 -14.46
C MET A 441 18.18 -6.88 -15.56
N PHE A 442 17.75 -6.78 -16.82
CA PHE A 442 18.65 -6.50 -17.94
C PHE A 442 19.31 -5.14 -17.79
N THR A 443 18.55 -4.10 -17.45
CA THR A 443 19.10 -2.77 -17.12
C THR A 443 20.06 -2.85 -15.93
N MET A 444 19.70 -3.57 -14.87
CA MET A 444 20.56 -3.74 -13.70
C MET A 444 21.90 -4.38 -14.04
N TYR A 445 21.90 -5.52 -14.74
CA TYR A 445 23.14 -6.18 -15.15
C TYR A 445 23.93 -5.36 -16.17
N GLY A 446 23.26 -4.71 -17.12
CA GLY A 446 23.89 -3.82 -18.09
C GLY A 446 24.59 -2.63 -17.43
N ILE A 447 23.95 -1.99 -16.44
CA ILE A 447 24.55 -0.92 -15.65
C ILE A 447 25.71 -1.45 -14.80
N ASN A 448 25.60 -2.64 -14.19
CA ASN A 448 26.71 -3.23 -13.45
C ASN A 448 27.92 -3.52 -14.35
N ILE A 449 27.71 -4.07 -15.55
CA ILE A 449 28.78 -4.28 -16.53
C ILE A 449 29.41 -2.93 -16.91
N LEU A 450 28.60 -1.90 -17.14
CA LEU A 450 29.09 -0.55 -17.45
C LEU A 450 29.90 0.05 -16.29
N ILE A 451 29.45 -0.12 -15.04
CA ILE A 451 30.17 0.31 -13.85
C ILE A 451 31.52 -0.39 -13.78
N ILE A 452 31.56 -1.71 -13.96
CA ILE A 452 32.81 -2.49 -13.97
C ILE A 452 33.74 -2.01 -15.08
N TRP A 453 33.24 -1.84 -16.31
CA TRP A 453 34.03 -1.37 -17.45
C TRP A 453 34.66 0.01 -17.21
N VAL A 454 33.89 0.96 -16.67
CA VAL A 454 34.38 2.32 -16.40
C VAL A 454 35.31 2.32 -15.18
N ALA A 455 34.97 1.56 -14.14
CA ALA A 455 35.79 1.46 -12.93
C ALA A 455 37.13 0.78 -13.21
N SER A 456 37.19 -0.27 -14.03
CA SER A 456 38.43 -0.98 -14.32
C SER A 456 39.48 -0.07 -14.94
N HIS A 457 39.11 0.78 -15.89
CA HIS A 457 40.01 1.78 -16.47
C HIS A 457 40.45 2.81 -15.42
N LYS A 458 39.54 3.27 -14.55
CA LYS A 458 39.90 4.21 -13.47
C LYS A 458 40.77 3.59 -12.36
N ILE A 459 40.64 2.28 -12.15
CA ILE A 459 41.48 1.51 -11.23
C ILE A 459 42.88 1.36 -11.85
N ASP A 460 42.95 1.07 -13.15
CA ASP A 460 44.21 1.01 -13.91
C ASP A 460 44.94 2.36 -13.92
N ASP A 461 44.21 3.47 -14.11
CA ASP A 461 44.72 4.84 -13.99
C ASP A 461 45.09 5.24 -12.53
N GLY A 462 44.79 4.38 -11.55
CA GLY A 462 45.07 4.64 -10.14
C GLY A 462 44.20 5.70 -9.46
N ILE A 463 43.06 6.04 -10.05
CA ILE A 463 42.12 7.06 -9.57
C ILE A 463 41.12 6.48 -8.56
N LEU A 464 40.82 5.18 -8.66
CA LEU A 464 39.75 4.53 -7.93
C LEU A 464 40.18 3.19 -7.32
N GLN A 465 39.66 2.84 -6.13
CA GLN A 465 39.91 1.56 -5.47
C GLN A 465 38.78 0.55 -5.72
N VAL A 466 39.09 -0.75 -5.62
CA VAL A 466 38.16 -1.84 -5.95
C VAL A 466 36.93 -1.84 -5.05
N GLY A 467 37.08 -1.56 -3.76
CA GLY A 467 35.97 -1.46 -2.81
C GLY A 467 34.99 -0.37 -3.22
N THR A 468 35.49 0.78 -3.66
CA THR A 468 34.63 1.87 -4.15
C THR A 468 33.77 1.39 -5.32
N MET A 469 34.33 0.66 -6.29
CA MET A 469 33.55 0.06 -7.38
C MET A 469 32.41 -0.83 -6.85
N THR A 470 32.68 -1.71 -5.87
CA THR A 470 31.65 -2.59 -5.30
C THR A 470 30.53 -1.83 -4.58
N ALA A 471 30.86 -0.71 -3.93
CA ALA A 471 29.87 0.16 -3.32
C ALA A 471 28.95 0.79 -4.39
N PHE A 472 29.53 1.27 -5.49
CA PHE A 472 28.76 1.82 -6.63
C PHE A 472 27.81 0.81 -7.25
N MET A 473 28.24 -0.45 -7.44
CA MET A 473 27.37 -1.53 -7.93
C MET A 473 26.18 -1.75 -6.98
N THR A 474 26.44 -1.74 -5.68
CA THR A 474 25.38 -1.95 -4.68
C THR A 474 24.40 -0.77 -4.62
N TYR A 475 24.90 0.46 -4.69
CA TYR A 475 24.05 1.66 -4.80
C TYR A 475 23.18 1.62 -6.06
N ALA A 476 23.72 1.19 -7.21
CA ALA A 476 22.95 1.04 -8.44
C ALA A 476 21.80 0.03 -8.28
N ILE A 477 22.05 -1.12 -7.65
CA ILE A 477 21.01 -2.12 -7.34
C ILE A 477 19.90 -1.51 -6.47
N GLN A 478 20.27 -0.81 -5.38
CA GLN A 478 19.30 -0.19 -4.47
C GLN A 478 18.42 0.87 -5.17
N ILE A 479 19.02 1.70 -6.02
CA ILE A 479 18.31 2.73 -6.79
C ILE A 479 17.33 2.07 -7.76
N ILE A 480 17.76 1.06 -8.51
CA ILE A 480 16.90 0.35 -9.48
C ILE A 480 15.72 -0.34 -8.76
N MET A 481 15.97 -0.99 -7.61
CA MET A 481 14.93 -1.62 -6.80
C MET A 481 13.93 -0.61 -6.24
N SER A 482 14.39 0.61 -5.92
CA SER A 482 13.51 1.71 -5.49
C SER A 482 12.48 2.07 -6.56
N PHE A 483 12.91 2.19 -7.82
CA PHE A 483 12.00 2.44 -8.94
C PHE A 483 11.07 1.25 -9.23
N LEU A 484 11.53 0.01 -9.06
CA LEU A 484 10.68 -1.16 -9.18
C LEU A 484 9.52 -1.12 -8.18
N MET A 485 9.80 -0.73 -6.92
CA MET A 485 8.76 -0.56 -5.89
C MET A 485 7.72 0.50 -6.27
N ILE A 486 8.15 1.65 -6.81
CA ILE A 486 7.25 2.71 -7.32
C ILE A 486 6.37 2.17 -8.46
N SER A 487 6.94 1.34 -9.33
CA SER A 487 6.23 0.76 -10.48
C SER A 487 5.10 -0.17 -10.05
N ILE A 488 5.35 -1.05 -9.08
CA ILE A 488 4.32 -1.95 -8.52
C ILE A 488 3.18 -1.14 -7.89
N MET A 489 3.49 -0.04 -7.20
CA MET A 489 2.49 0.82 -6.56
C MET A 489 1.58 1.54 -7.56
N SER A 490 2.08 1.88 -8.75
CA SER A 490 1.28 2.53 -9.79
C SER A 490 0.13 1.64 -10.33
N ILE A 491 0.14 0.33 -10.03
CA ILE A 491 -1.00 -0.58 -10.32
C ILE A 491 -2.04 -0.55 -9.19
N MET A 492 -1.58 -0.61 -7.94
CA MET A 492 -2.48 -0.69 -6.78
C MET A 492 -3.16 0.65 -6.48
N LEU A 493 -2.43 1.75 -6.67
CA LEU A 493 -2.86 3.07 -6.26
C LEU A 493 -4.09 3.60 -7.03
N PRO A 494 -4.23 3.41 -8.36
CA PRO A 494 -5.47 3.73 -9.08
C PRO A 494 -6.67 2.93 -8.60
N ARG A 495 -6.51 1.63 -8.33
CA ARG A 495 -7.60 0.74 -7.84
C ARG A 495 -8.13 1.22 -6.49
N ALA A 496 -7.24 1.45 -5.53
CA ALA A 496 -7.63 2.03 -4.25
C ALA A 496 -8.22 3.44 -4.42
N GLY A 497 -7.79 4.20 -5.42
CA GLY A 497 -8.38 5.49 -5.77
C GLY A 497 -9.85 5.41 -6.16
N VAL A 498 -10.24 4.41 -6.95
CA VAL A 498 -11.64 4.13 -7.32
C VAL A 498 -12.45 3.66 -6.11
N ALA A 499 -11.90 2.72 -5.32
CA ALA A 499 -12.54 2.26 -4.09
C ALA A 499 -12.82 3.41 -3.10
N ALA A 500 -11.81 4.26 -2.86
CA ALA A 500 -11.98 5.48 -2.06
C ALA A 500 -13.00 6.45 -2.67
N GLY A 501 -13.12 6.47 -3.99
CA GLY A 501 -14.15 7.22 -4.72
C GLY A 501 -15.56 6.78 -4.35
N ARG A 502 -15.82 5.47 -4.41
CA ARG A 502 -17.12 4.84 -4.08
C ARG A 502 -17.48 4.96 -2.59
N ILE A 503 -16.50 4.84 -1.70
CA ILE A 503 -16.72 5.04 -0.25
C ILE A 503 -17.15 6.49 0.02
N ASP A 504 -16.43 7.46 -0.53
CA ASP A 504 -16.71 8.89 -0.33
C ASP A 504 -18.07 9.31 -0.90
N GLU A 505 -18.53 8.66 -1.98
CA GLU A 505 -19.88 8.88 -2.52
C GLU A 505 -20.98 8.52 -1.50
N VAL A 506 -20.83 7.40 -0.78
CA VAL A 506 -21.75 7.01 0.31
C VAL A 506 -21.67 8.01 1.47
N LEU A 507 -20.45 8.33 1.92
CA LEU A 507 -20.24 9.23 3.06
C LEU A 507 -20.77 10.65 2.84
N LYS A 508 -20.84 11.10 1.58
CA LYS A 508 -21.35 12.42 1.20
C LYS A 508 -22.82 12.44 0.80
N THR A 509 -23.49 11.29 0.73
CA THR A 509 -24.90 11.26 0.36
C THR A 509 -25.74 11.59 1.58
N ASP A 510 -26.45 12.70 1.55
CA ASP A 510 -27.37 13.07 2.62
C ASP A 510 -28.66 12.24 2.55
N SER A 511 -29.23 11.94 3.71
CA SER A 511 -30.49 11.22 3.78
C SER A 511 -31.61 12.16 3.39
N SER A 512 -32.47 11.73 2.47
CA SER A 512 -33.64 12.50 2.06
C SER A 512 -34.69 12.65 3.17
N ILE A 513 -34.70 11.74 4.15
CA ILE A 513 -35.69 11.74 5.24
C ILE A 513 -34.99 12.00 6.57
N LEU A 514 -35.19 13.21 7.08
CA LEU A 514 -34.65 13.67 8.37
C LEU A 514 -35.77 13.90 9.38
N ASN A 515 -35.42 13.85 10.66
CA ASN A 515 -36.32 14.35 11.69
C ASN A 515 -36.46 15.88 11.54
N PRO A 516 -37.68 16.43 11.64
CA PRO A 516 -37.87 17.87 11.69
C PRO A 516 -37.22 18.46 12.95
N GLU A 517 -36.61 19.65 12.85
CA GLU A 517 -35.95 20.33 13.98
C GLU A 517 -36.92 20.58 15.14
N ASN A 518 -38.15 21.01 14.81
CA ASN A 518 -39.24 21.24 15.74
C ASN A 518 -40.34 20.21 15.51
N ALA A 519 -40.06 18.94 15.84
CA ALA A 519 -41.04 17.87 15.71
C ALA A 519 -42.29 18.15 16.57
N LYS A 520 -43.46 18.07 15.96
CA LYS A 520 -44.73 18.16 16.69
C LYS A 520 -44.84 16.98 17.65
N VAL A 521 -45.15 17.28 18.91
CA VAL A 521 -45.35 16.27 19.95
C VAL A 521 -46.82 15.86 19.92
N VAL A 522 -47.05 14.55 19.84
CA VAL A 522 -48.36 13.95 20.06
C VAL A 522 -48.28 13.19 21.37
N ASP A 523 -49.14 13.56 22.33
CA ASP A 523 -49.18 12.92 23.65
C ASP A 523 -49.85 11.54 23.57
N GLU A 524 -50.92 11.42 22.77
CA GLU A 524 -51.62 10.15 22.54
C GLU A 524 -52.11 10.05 21.09
N VAL A 525 -51.67 9.00 20.38
CA VAL A 525 -52.06 8.73 18.99
C VAL A 525 -53.32 7.87 18.99
N LYS A 526 -54.39 8.38 18.37
CA LYS A 526 -55.65 7.66 18.16
C LYS A 526 -55.56 6.75 16.93
N GLY A 527 -54.80 7.16 15.92
CA GLY A 527 -54.51 6.36 14.73
C GLY A 527 -55.37 6.72 13.51
N VAL A 528 -55.98 7.90 13.46
CA VAL A 528 -56.71 8.37 12.26
C VAL A 528 -55.69 8.67 11.15
N LEU A 529 -55.69 7.88 10.08
CA LEU A 529 -54.78 8.05 8.95
C LEU A 529 -55.53 8.70 7.79
N GLU A 530 -55.01 9.80 7.26
CA GLU A 530 -55.63 10.56 6.18
C GLU A 530 -54.61 10.88 5.08
N PHE A 531 -54.99 10.58 3.84
CA PHE A 531 -54.29 10.97 2.61
C PHE A 531 -55.05 12.16 2.02
N LYS A 532 -54.35 13.28 1.76
CA LYS A 532 -54.89 14.52 1.20
C LYS A 532 -54.21 14.82 -0.12
N ASP A 533 -54.91 14.54 -1.22
CA ASP A 533 -54.46 14.83 -2.59
C ASP A 533 -53.00 14.39 -2.82
N VAL A 534 -52.69 13.16 -2.45
CA VAL A 534 -51.31 12.67 -2.43
C VAL A 534 -50.85 12.32 -3.83
N HIS A 535 -49.75 12.95 -4.23
CA HIS A 535 -49.01 12.67 -5.46
C HIS A 535 -47.64 12.08 -5.11
N PHE A 536 -47.18 11.11 -5.89
CA PHE A 536 -45.85 10.52 -5.69
C PHE A 536 -45.27 9.93 -6.97
N HIS A 537 -44.03 10.32 -7.29
CA HIS A 537 -43.14 9.61 -8.18
C HIS A 537 -41.83 9.25 -7.47
N TYR A 538 -41.22 8.14 -7.87
CA TYR A 538 -39.87 7.80 -7.41
C TYR A 538 -38.85 8.82 -7.95
N PRO A 539 -37.70 9.05 -7.27
CA PRO A 539 -36.75 10.11 -7.63
C PRO A 539 -36.20 10.11 -9.08
N HIS A 540 -36.38 9.02 -9.83
CA HIS A 540 -35.92 8.86 -11.21
C HIS A 540 -37.06 8.65 -12.22
N ALA A 541 -38.31 8.74 -11.76
CA ALA A 541 -39.49 8.64 -12.60
C ALA A 541 -40.01 10.03 -12.94
N ASN A 542 -40.46 10.20 -14.19
CA ASN A 542 -41.08 11.44 -14.67
C ASN A 542 -42.62 11.41 -14.52
N GLU A 543 -43.19 10.26 -14.21
CA GLU A 543 -44.62 10.04 -14.09
C GLU A 543 -44.94 9.65 -12.65
N ASP A 544 -46.06 10.17 -12.17
CA ASP A 544 -46.58 9.87 -10.85
C ASP A 544 -47.12 8.43 -10.81
N VAL A 545 -46.61 7.66 -9.85
CA VAL A 545 -47.10 6.32 -9.51
C VAL A 545 -48.40 6.41 -8.70
N LEU A 546 -48.61 7.53 -8.01
CA LEU A 546 -49.83 7.88 -7.30
C LEU A 546 -50.22 9.30 -7.69
N ASP A 547 -51.44 9.51 -8.16
CA ASP A 547 -51.97 10.79 -8.64
C ASP A 547 -53.28 11.10 -7.89
N GLY A 548 -53.23 12.11 -7.02
CA GLY A 548 -54.40 12.68 -6.35
C GLY A 548 -55.09 11.77 -5.32
N ILE A 549 -54.34 10.91 -4.64
CA ILE A 549 -54.91 9.93 -3.68
C ILE A 549 -55.50 10.62 -2.46
N SER A 550 -56.80 10.42 -2.21
CA SER A 550 -57.51 11.01 -1.05
C SER A 550 -58.44 10.02 -0.34
N PHE A 551 -58.18 9.73 0.94
CA PHE A 551 -59.06 8.92 1.78
C PHE A 551 -58.74 9.08 3.28
N VAL A 552 -59.66 8.62 4.13
CA VAL A 552 -59.51 8.56 5.59
C VAL A 552 -59.70 7.11 6.04
N ALA A 553 -58.84 6.62 6.91
CA ALA A 553 -58.95 5.34 7.60
C ALA A 553 -59.01 5.57 9.11
N ASN A 554 -60.08 5.10 9.74
CA ASN A 554 -60.37 5.37 11.14
C ASN A 554 -59.97 4.20 12.06
N PRO A 555 -59.70 4.47 13.35
CA PRO A 555 -59.47 3.44 14.35
C PRO A 555 -60.65 2.46 14.43
N GLY A 556 -60.35 1.17 14.52
CA GLY A 556 -61.34 0.09 14.56
C GLY A 556 -61.92 -0.29 13.20
N GLN A 557 -61.57 0.44 12.13
CA GLN A 557 -61.96 0.11 10.77
C GLN A 557 -60.82 -0.58 10.00
N THR A 558 -61.19 -1.54 9.15
CA THR A 558 -60.31 -2.13 8.17
C THR A 558 -60.51 -1.42 6.83
N THR A 559 -59.48 -0.75 6.34
CA THR A 559 -59.41 -0.22 4.98
C THR A 559 -58.59 -1.16 4.10
N ALA A 560 -59.23 -1.76 3.12
CA ALA A 560 -58.61 -2.62 2.14
C ALA A 560 -58.24 -1.85 0.86
N ILE A 561 -57.16 -2.27 0.20
CA ILE A 561 -56.69 -1.71 -1.06
C ILE A 561 -56.53 -2.86 -2.05
N ILE A 562 -57.19 -2.75 -3.20
CA ILE A 562 -57.14 -3.73 -4.29
C ILE A 562 -56.93 -3.04 -5.63
N GLY A 563 -56.37 -3.77 -6.59
CA GLY A 563 -56.09 -3.27 -7.93
C GLY A 563 -55.08 -4.13 -8.65
N SER A 564 -54.86 -3.86 -9.93
CA SER A 564 -53.91 -4.59 -10.79
C SER A 564 -52.46 -4.50 -10.31
N THR A 565 -51.62 -5.48 -10.64
CA THR A 565 -50.18 -5.41 -10.32
C THR A 565 -49.55 -4.17 -10.95
N GLY A 566 -48.78 -3.42 -10.17
CA GLY A 566 -48.11 -2.20 -10.66
C GLY A 566 -48.87 -0.90 -10.46
N CYS A 567 -50.16 -0.90 -10.09
CA CYS A 567 -50.96 0.32 -9.93
C CYS A 567 -50.61 1.22 -8.72
N GLY A 568 -49.50 0.96 -8.01
CA GLY A 568 -49.04 1.80 -6.89
C GLY A 568 -49.42 1.36 -5.47
N LYS A 569 -50.08 0.21 -5.26
CA LYS A 569 -50.52 -0.25 -3.91
C LYS A 569 -49.41 -0.31 -2.87
N SER A 570 -48.31 -1.00 -3.18
CA SER A 570 -47.15 -1.11 -2.28
C SER A 570 -46.47 0.24 -2.05
N THR A 571 -46.45 1.10 -3.08
CA THR A 571 -45.97 2.49 -2.96
C THR A 571 -46.81 3.26 -1.94
N MET A 572 -48.14 3.17 -2.02
CA MET A 572 -49.06 3.87 -1.12
C MET A 572 -48.84 3.48 0.34
N VAL A 573 -48.65 2.20 0.63
CA VAL A 573 -48.39 1.74 2.01
C VAL A 573 -46.97 2.03 2.50
N ASN A 574 -45.97 2.12 1.60
CA ASN A 574 -44.60 2.50 1.97
C ASN A 574 -44.48 3.98 2.38
N LEU A 575 -45.42 4.83 1.95
CA LEU A 575 -45.48 6.24 2.35
C LEU A 575 -45.95 6.43 3.81
N ILE A 576 -46.76 5.50 4.34
CA ILE A 576 -47.30 5.57 5.71
C ILE A 576 -46.20 5.60 6.79
N PRO A 577 -45.22 4.67 6.81
CA PRO A 577 -44.07 4.73 7.72
C PRO A 577 -42.99 5.75 7.31
N ARG A 578 -43.28 6.60 6.32
CA ARG A 578 -42.39 7.61 5.75
C ARG A 578 -41.05 7.00 5.34
N LEU A 579 -41.10 5.98 4.47
CA LEU A 579 -39.91 5.43 3.78
C LEU A 579 -39.53 6.26 2.56
N TYR A 580 -40.51 6.98 2.00
CA TYR A 580 -40.39 8.02 1.00
C TYR A 580 -41.26 9.21 1.43
N ASP A 581 -40.89 10.42 1.00
CA ASP A 581 -41.74 11.61 1.15
C ASP A 581 -42.62 11.78 -0.10
N VAL A 582 -43.88 12.19 0.11
CA VAL A 582 -44.80 12.52 -0.99
C VAL A 582 -44.30 13.72 -1.80
N THR A 583 -44.52 13.71 -3.11
CA THR A 583 -44.11 14.77 -4.05
C THR A 583 -45.15 15.89 -4.11
N GLY A 584 -46.43 15.56 -3.87
CA GLY A 584 -47.53 16.50 -3.70
C GLY A 584 -48.53 16.00 -2.65
N GLY A 585 -49.34 16.92 -2.11
CA GLY A 585 -50.29 16.60 -1.05
C GLY A 585 -49.64 16.33 0.32
N ALA A 586 -50.40 15.67 1.19
CA ALA A 586 -49.97 15.35 2.55
C ALA A 586 -50.56 14.02 3.07
N ILE A 587 -49.79 13.32 3.91
CA ILE A 587 -50.27 12.18 4.70
C ILE A 587 -50.25 12.61 6.16
N THR A 588 -51.39 12.53 6.83
CA THR A 588 -51.52 12.98 8.22
C THR A 588 -51.97 11.84 9.13
N ILE A 589 -51.42 11.79 10.35
CA ILE A 589 -51.90 10.95 11.45
C ILE A 589 -52.47 11.87 12.52
N ASP A 590 -53.74 11.68 12.86
CA ASP A 590 -54.49 12.53 13.80
C ASP A 590 -54.40 14.02 13.46
N GLY A 591 -54.38 14.34 12.16
CA GLY A 591 -54.31 15.71 11.62
C GLY A 591 -52.91 16.31 11.53
N ILE A 592 -51.87 15.61 12.00
CA ILE A 592 -50.47 16.06 11.93
C ILE A 592 -49.79 15.37 10.74
N ASP A 593 -49.15 16.16 9.87
CA ASP A 593 -48.39 15.63 8.74
C ASP A 593 -47.24 14.75 9.25
N VAL A 594 -47.08 13.56 8.67
CA VAL A 594 -45.97 12.64 8.97
C VAL A 594 -44.60 13.29 8.76
N LYS A 595 -44.52 14.34 7.93
CA LYS A 595 -43.32 15.17 7.73
C LYS A 595 -42.92 15.95 8.98
N ASP A 596 -43.90 16.36 9.78
CA ASP A 596 -43.73 17.15 11.01
C ASP A 596 -43.55 16.29 12.27
N MET A 597 -43.70 14.97 12.17
CA MET A 597 -43.55 14.04 13.29
C MET A 597 -42.10 13.59 13.46
N ASN A 598 -41.72 13.25 14.70
CA ASN A 598 -40.48 12.54 14.96
C ASN A 598 -40.58 11.11 14.37
N LEU A 599 -39.62 10.73 13.52
CA LEU A 599 -39.61 9.45 12.79
C LEU A 599 -39.66 8.23 13.71
N LYS A 600 -39.00 8.29 14.87
CA LYS A 600 -39.02 7.17 15.83
C LYS A 600 -40.43 7.00 16.38
N LYS A 601 -41.04 8.08 16.87
CA LYS A 601 -42.43 8.06 17.39
C LYS A 601 -43.42 7.64 16.31
N LEU A 602 -43.34 8.24 15.11
CA LEU A 602 -44.18 7.87 13.95
C LEU A 602 -44.11 6.36 13.69
N ARG A 603 -42.91 5.82 13.58
CA ARG A 603 -42.72 4.41 13.26
C ARG A 603 -43.11 3.53 14.43
N ASP A 604 -42.94 3.94 15.69
CA ASP A 604 -43.37 3.19 16.88
C ASP A 604 -44.90 2.97 16.92
N GLU A 605 -45.68 3.87 16.34
CA GLU A 605 -47.15 3.73 16.25
C GLU A 605 -47.62 2.86 15.07
N ILE A 606 -46.69 2.41 14.20
CA ILE A 606 -46.99 1.66 12.99
C ILE A 606 -46.43 0.23 13.08
N GLY A 607 -47.28 -0.77 12.86
CA GLY A 607 -46.91 -2.16 12.62
C GLY A 607 -46.94 -2.45 11.13
N PHE A 608 -45.76 -2.39 10.50
CA PHE A 608 -45.62 -2.59 9.06
C PHE A 608 -45.18 -4.03 8.75
N VAL A 609 -45.91 -4.71 7.88
CA VAL A 609 -45.55 -6.01 7.32
C VAL A 609 -45.39 -5.86 5.81
N PRO A 610 -44.15 -5.95 5.27
CA PRO A 610 -43.91 -5.81 3.84
C PRO A 610 -44.37 -7.06 3.07
N GLN A 611 -44.62 -6.90 1.76
CA GLN A 611 -44.96 -8.00 0.84
C GLN A 611 -44.01 -9.19 0.96
N LYS A 612 -42.70 -8.93 0.97
CA LYS A 612 -41.68 -9.96 1.14
C LYS A 612 -41.18 -10.00 2.59
N ALA A 613 -41.58 -11.03 3.32
CA ALA A 613 -41.13 -11.24 4.70
C ALA A 613 -39.60 -11.46 4.78
N VAL A 614 -38.96 -10.72 5.68
CA VAL A 614 -37.53 -10.85 6.02
C VAL A 614 -37.39 -11.02 7.53
N LEU A 615 -36.59 -12.02 7.91
CA LEU A 615 -36.18 -12.32 9.28
C LEU A 615 -34.68 -12.14 9.42
N PHE A 616 -34.23 -11.84 10.64
CA PHE A 616 -32.83 -11.66 10.98
C PHE A 616 -32.26 -12.92 11.63
N SER A 617 -30.95 -13.14 11.48
CA SER A 617 -30.26 -14.23 12.18
C SER A 617 -30.41 -14.08 13.69
N GLY A 618 -30.71 -15.16 14.40
CA GLY A 618 -30.97 -15.14 15.84
C GLY A 618 -31.93 -16.26 16.22
N THR A 619 -32.88 -15.98 17.11
CA THR A 619 -33.96 -16.91 17.49
C THR A 619 -35.32 -16.41 17.00
N ILE A 620 -36.35 -17.25 17.10
CA ILE A 620 -37.74 -16.82 16.86
C ILE A 620 -38.10 -15.70 17.84
N ALA A 621 -37.78 -15.86 19.13
CA ALA A 621 -38.01 -14.85 20.16
C ALA A 621 -37.34 -13.52 19.83
N SER A 622 -36.07 -13.53 19.41
CA SER A 622 -35.35 -12.29 19.08
C SER A 622 -35.95 -11.57 17.85
N ASN A 623 -36.50 -12.32 16.89
CA ASN A 623 -37.19 -11.74 15.74
C ASN A 623 -38.54 -11.11 16.13
N LEU A 624 -39.30 -11.75 17.01
CA LEU A 624 -40.58 -11.20 17.49
C LEU A 624 -40.36 -9.95 18.35
N ARG A 625 -39.36 -9.96 19.24
CA ARG A 625 -38.92 -8.79 20.04
C ARG A 625 -38.32 -7.66 19.21
N PHE A 626 -38.09 -7.86 17.92
CA PHE A 626 -37.67 -6.77 17.04
C PHE A 626 -38.78 -5.70 16.90
N GLY A 627 -40.05 -6.07 17.08
CA GLY A 627 -41.18 -5.13 17.10
C GLY A 627 -41.25 -4.30 18.39
N LYS A 628 -40.99 -4.94 19.54
CA LYS A 628 -40.92 -4.33 20.87
C LYS A 628 -39.83 -5.03 21.69
N ARG A 629 -38.72 -4.33 21.95
CA ARG A 629 -37.48 -4.92 22.51
C ARG A 629 -37.68 -5.57 23.87
N ASP A 630 -38.52 -4.96 24.69
CA ASP A 630 -38.87 -5.33 26.05
C ASP A 630 -40.12 -6.22 26.12
N ALA A 631 -40.60 -6.74 24.99
CA ALA A 631 -41.76 -7.62 24.98
C ALA A 631 -41.51 -8.88 25.81
N THR A 632 -42.42 -9.11 26.75
CA THR A 632 -42.46 -10.29 27.62
C THR A 632 -42.69 -11.57 26.82
N ILE A 633 -42.39 -12.72 27.42
CA ILE A 633 -42.66 -14.01 26.77
C ILE A 633 -44.15 -14.17 26.45
N GLU A 634 -45.03 -13.72 27.34
CA GLU A 634 -46.48 -13.75 27.14
C GLU A 634 -46.93 -12.88 25.96
N GLU A 635 -46.38 -11.67 25.83
CA GLU A 635 -46.68 -10.79 24.69
C GLU A 635 -46.26 -11.41 23.35
N ILE A 636 -45.07 -12.02 23.27
CA ILE A 636 -44.62 -12.65 22.03
C ILE A 636 -45.37 -13.97 21.75
N THR A 637 -45.77 -14.71 22.79
CA THR A 637 -46.60 -15.92 22.63
C THR A 637 -47.99 -15.57 22.13
N ASN A 638 -48.63 -14.56 22.73
CA ASN A 638 -49.93 -14.06 22.25
C ASN A 638 -49.85 -13.55 20.81
N ALA A 639 -48.78 -12.81 20.46
CA ALA A 639 -48.57 -12.36 19.09
C ALA A 639 -48.38 -13.54 18.10
N ALA A 640 -47.69 -14.61 18.51
CA ALA A 640 -47.53 -15.81 17.72
C ALA A 640 -48.86 -16.58 17.56
N GLU A 641 -49.68 -16.64 18.60
CA GLU A 641 -51.02 -17.24 18.55
C GLU A 641 -51.94 -16.50 17.59
N ILE A 642 -52.01 -15.17 17.67
CA ILE A 642 -52.81 -14.35 16.76
C ILE A 642 -52.33 -14.55 15.31
N ALA A 643 -51.01 -14.57 15.10
CA ALA A 643 -50.41 -14.82 13.78
C ALA A 643 -50.51 -16.29 13.30
N GLN A 644 -51.15 -17.17 14.07
CA GLN A 644 -51.28 -18.60 13.79
C GLN A 644 -49.92 -19.29 13.62
N ALA A 645 -48.90 -18.85 14.35
CA ALA A 645 -47.54 -19.37 14.27
C ALA A 645 -47.20 -20.44 15.32
N THR A 646 -48.01 -20.57 16.37
CA THR A 646 -47.74 -21.44 17.53
C THR A 646 -47.51 -22.90 17.15
N GLU A 647 -48.31 -23.45 16.24
CA GLU A 647 -48.23 -24.86 15.81
C GLU A 647 -46.81 -25.27 15.36
N PHE A 648 -46.18 -24.48 14.48
CA PHE A 648 -44.85 -24.82 13.98
C PHE A 648 -43.72 -24.38 14.91
N ILE A 649 -43.99 -23.44 15.82
CA ILE A 649 -43.03 -23.07 16.86
C ILE A 649 -42.95 -24.20 17.88
N ASP A 650 -44.08 -24.69 18.38
CA ASP A 650 -44.15 -25.79 19.36
C ASP A 650 -43.67 -27.13 18.80
N ALA A 651 -43.73 -27.32 17.48
CA ALA A 651 -43.17 -28.51 16.83
C ALA A 651 -41.63 -28.54 16.81
N LYS A 652 -40.95 -27.42 17.12
CA LYS A 652 -39.48 -27.37 17.21
C LYS A 652 -39.02 -27.68 18.63
N GLU A 653 -37.88 -28.38 18.75
CA GLU A 653 -37.30 -28.75 20.05
C GLU A 653 -37.09 -27.53 20.97
N ASP A 654 -36.48 -26.47 20.45
CA ASP A 654 -36.17 -25.26 21.22
C ASP A 654 -37.29 -24.21 21.22
N LYS A 655 -38.44 -24.51 20.60
CA LYS A 655 -39.59 -23.61 20.48
C LYS A 655 -39.20 -22.18 20.07
N TYR A 656 -39.44 -21.17 20.91
CA TYR A 656 -39.12 -19.78 20.66
C TYR A 656 -37.61 -19.48 20.59
N GLU A 657 -36.77 -20.30 21.21
CA GLU A 657 -35.31 -20.18 21.13
C GLU A 657 -34.71 -20.88 19.90
N SER A 658 -35.56 -21.50 19.07
CA SER A 658 -35.12 -22.10 17.81
C SER A 658 -34.43 -21.08 16.91
N SER A 659 -33.32 -21.51 16.32
CA SER A 659 -32.51 -20.67 15.46
C SER A 659 -33.21 -20.27 14.15
N ILE A 660 -33.02 -19.01 13.76
CA ILE A 660 -33.39 -18.46 12.47
C ILE A 660 -32.11 -18.11 11.72
N ALA A 661 -31.94 -18.68 10.53
CA ALA A 661 -30.80 -18.42 9.67
C ALA A 661 -30.92 -17.04 8.99
N GLN A 662 -29.83 -16.57 8.39
CA GLN A 662 -29.81 -15.27 7.70
C GLN A 662 -30.92 -15.17 6.67
N GLY A 663 -31.75 -14.13 6.79
CA GLY A 663 -32.88 -13.93 5.90
C GLY A 663 -33.97 -14.98 6.06
N GLY A 664 -33.99 -15.81 7.11
CA GLY A 664 -34.98 -16.86 7.36
C GLY A 664 -34.98 -17.98 6.32
N SER A 665 -33.81 -18.41 5.84
CA SER A 665 -33.69 -19.48 4.83
C SER A 665 -34.07 -20.88 5.32
N ASN A 666 -34.12 -21.08 6.65
CA ASN A 666 -34.45 -22.35 7.30
C ASN A 666 -35.93 -22.49 7.72
N VAL A 667 -36.80 -21.59 7.24
CA VAL A 667 -38.26 -21.65 7.45
C VAL A 667 -38.99 -21.48 6.12
N SER A 668 -40.20 -22.03 6.00
CA SER A 668 -40.99 -21.91 4.78
C SER A 668 -41.49 -20.48 4.55
N GLY A 669 -41.86 -20.13 3.32
CA GLY A 669 -42.40 -18.81 2.99
C GLY A 669 -43.59 -18.41 3.87
N GLY A 670 -44.57 -19.29 4.03
CA GLY A 670 -45.73 -19.04 4.89
C GLY A 670 -45.39 -18.94 6.39
N GLN A 671 -44.43 -19.74 6.90
CA GLN A 671 -43.93 -19.60 8.27
C GLN A 671 -43.26 -18.24 8.47
N LYS A 672 -42.41 -17.84 7.53
CA LYS A 672 -41.71 -16.57 7.54
C LYS A 672 -42.67 -15.38 7.56
N GLN A 673 -43.74 -15.46 6.76
CA GLN A 673 -44.82 -14.49 6.72
C GLN A 673 -45.51 -14.36 8.09
N ARG A 674 -45.92 -15.49 8.68
CA ARG A 674 -46.56 -15.53 10.01
C ARG A 674 -45.66 -14.96 11.10
N LEU A 675 -44.36 -15.26 11.10
CA LEU A 675 -43.42 -14.67 12.06
C LEU A 675 -43.26 -13.15 11.85
N SER A 676 -43.28 -12.67 10.61
CA SER A 676 -43.25 -11.22 10.33
C SER A 676 -44.54 -10.52 10.78
N ILE A 677 -45.69 -11.17 10.65
CA ILE A 677 -46.98 -10.69 11.16
C ILE A 677 -46.96 -10.67 12.70
N ALA A 678 -46.51 -11.75 13.35
CA ALA A 678 -46.35 -11.81 14.79
C ALA A 678 -45.45 -10.67 15.32
N ARG A 679 -44.35 -10.36 14.62
CA ARG A 679 -43.46 -9.23 14.95
C ARG A 679 -44.19 -7.88 14.91
N ALA A 680 -45.09 -7.66 13.95
CA ALA A 680 -45.88 -6.44 13.90
C ALA A 680 -46.96 -6.38 14.99
N ILE A 681 -47.57 -7.52 15.33
CA ILE A 681 -48.57 -7.63 16.41
C ILE A 681 -47.94 -7.42 17.79
N ALA A 682 -46.75 -8.00 18.03
CA ALA A 682 -46.04 -7.87 19.30
C ALA A 682 -45.71 -6.41 19.68
N LYS A 683 -45.71 -5.52 18.69
CA LYS A 683 -45.50 -4.08 18.88
C LYS A 683 -46.72 -3.35 19.45
N ASN A 684 -47.93 -3.93 19.30
CA ASN A 684 -49.20 -3.32 19.68
C ASN A 684 -49.40 -1.87 19.15
N PRO A 685 -49.23 -1.65 17.82
CA PRO A 685 -49.33 -0.33 17.19
C PRO A 685 -50.77 0.19 17.10
N LYS A 686 -50.93 1.50 16.87
CA LYS A 686 -52.23 2.13 16.55
C LYS A 686 -52.62 1.98 15.08
N ILE A 687 -51.65 1.78 14.19
CA ILE A 687 -51.88 1.58 12.76
C ILE A 687 -51.17 0.29 12.32
N TYR A 688 -51.95 -0.67 11.83
CA TYR A 688 -51.43 -1.88 11.19
C TYR A 688 -51.43 -1.71 9.68
N VAL A 689 -50.34 -2.09 9.03
CA VAL A 689 -50.19 -2.00 7.57
C VAL A 689 -49.67 -3.33 7.07
N PHE A 690 -50.50 -4.03 6.30
CA PHE A 690 -50.18 -5.33 5.70
C PHE A 690 -50.12 -5.19 4.18
N ASP A 691 -48.91 -5.20 3.63
CA ASP A 691 -48.70 -5.17 2.18
C ASP A 691 -48.76 -6.60 1.64
N ASP A 692 -49.90 -7.03 1.10
CA ASP A 692 -50.11 -8.36 0.50
C ASP A 692 -49.62 -9.53 1.37
N SER A 693 -49.69 -9.34 2.69
CA SER A 693 -48.99 -10.20 3.63
C SER A 693 -49.71 -11.53 3.90
N PHE A 694 -50.95 -11.66 3.47
CA PHE A 694 -51.75 -12.88 3.65
C PHE A 694 -51.71 -13.82 2.44
N SER A 695 -51.20 -13.37 1.29
CA SER A 695 -51.23 -14.12 0.03
C SER A 695 -50.38 -15.41 0.06
N ALA A 696 -49.33 -15.42 0.87
CA ALA A 696 -48.44 -16.57 1.08
C ALA A 696 -48.99 -17.63 2.06
N LEU A 697 -50.16 -17.38 2.67
CA LEU A 697 -50.83 -18.30 3.59
C LEU A 697 -51.86 -19.15 2.85
N ASP A 698 -52.10 -20.36 3.35
CA ASP A 698 -53.26 -21.13 2.94
C ASP A 698 -54.56 -20.44 3.41
N MET A 699 -55.65 -20.67 2.68
CA MET A 699 -56.91 -19.96 2.89
C MET A 699 -57.49 -20.15 4.30
N LYS A 700 -57.32 -21.33 4.90
CA LYS A 700 -57.84 -21.63 6.25
C LYS A 700 -57.06 -20.84 7.30
N THR A 701 -55.73 -20.83 7.21
CA THR A 701 -54.86 -20.06 8.09
C THR A 701 -55.07 -18.56 7.95
N ASP A 702 -55.22 -18.04 6.72
CA ASP A 702 -55.55 -16.62 6.48
C ASP A 702 -56.84 -16.20 7.19
N VAL A 703 -57.93 -16.95 6.97
CA VAL A 703 -59.24 -16.64 7.59
C VAL A 703 -59.17 -16.70 9.12
N ALA A 704 -58.47 -17.70 9.68
CA ALA A 704 -58.29 -17.82 11.13
C ALA A 704 -57.48 -16.64 11.70
N LEU A 705 -56.35 -16.29 11.07
CA LEU A 705 -55.50 -15.19 11.47
C LEU A 705 -56.25 -13.86 11.43
N ARG A 706 -56.93 -13.53 10.33
CA ARG A 706 -57.70 -12.28 10.22
C ARG A 706 -58.81 -12.18 11.26
N ARG A 707 -59.45 -13.30 11.60
CA ARG A 707 -60.47 -13.35 12.65
C ARG A 707 -59.89 -13.01 14.03
N GLU A 708 -58.74 -13.57 14.38
CA GLU A 708 -58.10 -13.27 15.66
C GLU A 708 -57.52 -11.84 15.68
N LEU A 709 -56.94 -11.39 14.57
CA LEU A 709 -56.43 -10.02 14.41
C LEU A 709 -57.54 -8.99 14.65
N ALA A 710 -58.72 -9.18 14.05
CA ALA A 710 -59.86 -8.27 14.20
C ALA A 710 -60.33 -8.13 15.66
N LYS A 711 -60.13 -9.16 16.51
CA LYS A 711 -60.45 -9.06 17.94
C LYS A 711 -59.44 -8.16 18.68
N LYS A 712 -58.17 -8.21 18.28
CA LYS A 712 -57.08 -7.46 18.91
C LYS A 712 -56.97 -6.02 18.41
N SER A 713 -57.34 -5.76 17.15
CA SER A 713 -57.20 -4.46 16.49
C SER A 713 -58.44 -3.56 16.60
N LYS A 714 -59.32 -3.77 17.57
CA LYS A 714 -60.58 -3.00 17.70
C LYS A 714 -60.38 -1.50 17.90
N ASP A 715 -59.25 -1.10 18.49
CA ASP A 715 -58.89 0.30 18.74
C ASP A 715 -57.74 0.76 17.82
N SER A 716 -57.54 0.07 16.70
CA SER A 716 -56.43 0.33 15.78
C SER A 716 -56.93 0.43 14.35
N THR A 717 -56.30 1.29 13.56
CA THR A 717 -56.57 1.39 12.13
C THR A 717 -55.86 0.24 11.41
N VAL A 718 -56.56 -0.48 10.54
CA VAL A 718 -55.99 -1.61 9.80
C VAL A 718 -56.01 -1.33 8.31
N ILE A 719 -54.84 -1.27 7.69
CA ILE A 719 -54.66 -1.16 6.24
C ILE A 719 -54.23 -2.51 5.69
N ILE A 720 -55.01 -3.06 4.76
CA ILE A 720 -54.71 -4.34 4.09
C ILE A 720 -54.64 -4.13 2.59
N VAL A 721 -53.45 -4.29 2.02
CA VAL A 721 -53.31 -4.51 0.58
C VAL A 721 -53.53 -5.99 0.32
N ALA A 722 -54.43 -6.33 -0.61
CA ALA A 722 -54.61 -7.71 -1.02
C ALA A 722 -54.81 -7.82 -2.53
N GLN A 723 -54.40 -8.95 -3.07
CA GLN A 723 -54.74 -9.34 -4.44
C GLN A 723 -56.03 -10.15 -4.54
N ARG A 724 -56.46 -10.79 -3.42
CA ARG A 724 -57.62 -11.67 -3.39
C ARG A 724 -58.84 -10.98 -2.78
N ILE A 725 -59.99 -11.05 -3.46
CA ILE A 725 -61.24 -10.47 -2.95
C ILE A 725 -61.68 -11.13 -1.64
N SER A 726 -61.47 -12.43 -1.46
CA SER A 726 -61.78 -13.15 -0.23
C SER A 726 -61.05 -12.61 1.02
N THR A 727 -59.92 -11.91 0.83
CA THR A 727 -59.18 -11.26 1.92
C THR A 727 -59.86 -9.95 2.35
N ILE A 728 -60.49 -9.24 1.41
CA ILE A 728 -60.96 -7.86 1.59
C ILE A 728 -62.48 -7.70 1.62
N MET A 729 -63.24 -8.74 1.26
CA MET A 729 -64.71 -8.68 1.16
C MET A 729 -65.42 -8.25 2.47
N LYS A 730 -64.75 -8.40 3.62
CA LYS A 730 -65.27 -8.01 4.95
C LYS A 730 -64.68 -6.70 5.47
N ALA A 731 -63.91 -5.97 4.66
CA ALA A 731 -63.37 -4.68 5.06
C ALA A 731 -64.49 -3.63 5.13
N ASP A 732 -64.39 -2.73 6.10
CA ASP A 732 -65.34 -1.63 6.28
C ASP A 732 -65.27 -0.61 5.14
N GLN A 733 -64.08 -0.48 4.53
CA GLN A 733 -63.84 0.37 3.38
C GLN A 733 -62.88 -0.35 2.42
N ILE A 734 -63.20 -0.36 1.14
CA ILE A 734 -62.35 -0.90 0.07
C ILE A 734 -62.02 0.24 -0.89
N LEU A 735 -60.74 0.39 -1.20
CA LEU A 735 -60.20 1.33 -2.19
C LEU A 735 -59.75 0.53 -3.41
N VAL A 736 -60.33 0.85 -4.56
CA VAL A 736 -59.98 0.27 -5.86
C VAL A 736 -59.01 1.22 -6.53
N LEU A 737 -57.78 0.75 -6.68
CA LEU A 737 -56.68 1.52 -7.23
C LEU A 737 -56.40 1.05 -8.66
N ASP A 738 -56.52 1.95 -9.61
CA ASP A 738 -56.15 1.72 -11.02
C ASP A 738 -55.30 2.88 -11.53
N ASP A 739 -54.21 2.54 -12.22
CA ASP A 739 -53.21 3.48 -12.74
C ASP A 739 -52.83 4.64 -11.79
N GLY A 740 -52.58 4.30 -10.51
CA GLY A 740 -52.19 5.28 -9.49
C GLY A 740 -53.32 6.17 -8.97
N LYS A 741 -54.58 5.89 -9.32
CA LYS A 741 -55.78 6.67 -8.91
C LYS A 741 -56.80 5.80 -8.18
N ILE A 742 -57.53 6.39 -7.24
CA ILE A 742 -58.69 5.71 -6.63
C ILE A 742 -59.86 5.85 -7.60
N VAL A 743 -60.21 4.77 -8.28
CA VAL A 743 -61.36 4.69 -9.20
C VAL A 743 -62.65 4.24 -8.51
N GLY A 744 -62.53 3.60 -7.35
CA GLY A 744 -63.67 3.16 -6.55
C GLY A 744 -63.39 3.22 -5.05
N LYS A 745 -64.40 3.61 -4.27
CA LYS A 745 -64.36 3.66 -2.81
C LYS A 745 -65.73 3.26 -2.23
N GLY A 746 -65.77 2.22 -1.41
CA GLY A 746 -67.01 1.77 -0.79
C GLY A 746 -66.88 0.41 -0.11
N THR A 747 -68.01 -0.22 0.20
CA THR A 747 -68.06 -1.61 0.69
C THR A 747 -68.04 -2.62 -0.47
N HIS A 748 -67.87 -3.91 -0.16
CA HIS A 748 -67.87 -4.98 -1.17
C HIS A 748 -69.11 -4.93 -2.08
N SER A 749 -70.31 -4.84 -1.49
CA SER A 749 -71.56 -4.80 -2.24
C SER A 749 -71.74 -3.51 -3.04
N GLU A 750 -71.34 -2.36 -2.50
CA GLU A 750 -71.39 -1.07 -3.20
C GLU A 750 -70.48 -1.05 -4.43
N LEU A 751 -69.27 -1.60 -4.31
CA LEU A 751 -68.31 -1.65 -5.41
C LEU A 751 -68.68 -2.66 -6.48
N LEU A 752 -69.29 -3.81 -6.13
CA LEU A 752 -69.86 -4.72 -7.11
C LEU A 752 -70.96 -4.04 -7.94
N ALA A 753 -71.77 -3.17 -7.33
CA ALA A 753 -72.82 -2.47 -8.03
C ALA A 753 -72.30 -1.31 -8.90
N ASN A 754 -71.28 -0.58 -8.42
CA ASN A 754 -70.96 0.76 -8.92
C ASN A 754 -69.52 0.96 -9.44
N CYS A 755 -68.64 -0.05 -9.39
CA CYS A 755 -67.26 0.06 -9.87
C CYS A 755 -66.94 -1.07 -10.85
N GLU A 756 -66.70 -0.69 -12.12
CA GLU A 756 -66.45 -1.63 -13.20
C GLU A 756 -65.16 -2.43 -12.97
N GLU A 757 -64.08 -1.76 -12.55
CA GLU A 757 -62.79 -2.37 -12.26
C GLU A 757 -62.89 -3.38 -11.11
N TYR A 758 -63.66 -3.06 -10.07
CA TYR A 758 -63.90 -4.01 -8.97
C TYR A 758 -64.72 -5.23 -9.44
N MET A 759 -65.75 -4.99 -10.25
CA MET A 759 -66.57 -6.06 -10.84
C MET A 759 -65.73 -6.98 -11.74
N GLU A 760 -64.81 -6.44 -12.53
CA GLU A 760 -63.89 -7.27 -13.34
C GLU A 760 -62.99 -8.14 -12.47
N ILE A 761 -62.39 -7.57 -11.42
CA ILE A 761 -61.58 -8.34 -10.46
C ILE A 761 -62.46 -9.41 -9.79
N ALA A 762 -63.71 -9.09 -9.44
CA ALA A 762 -64.67 -10.03 -8.87
C ALA A 762 -65.00 -11.19 -9.80
N LYS A 763 -65.36 -10.92 -11.06
CA LYS A 763 -65.62 -11.96 -12.06
C LYS A 763 -64.44 -12.89 -12.29
N SER A 764 -63.21 -12.40 -12.12
CA SER A 764 -62.00 -13.21 -12.27
C SER A 764 -61.71 -14.13 -11.08
N GLN A 765 -62.29 -13.87 -9.90
CA GLN A 765 -61.94 -14.58 -8.65
C GLN A 765 -63.12 -15.24 -7.92
N LEU A 766 -64.35 -14.76 -8.11
CA LEU A 766 -65.57 -15.26 -7.48
C LEU A 766 -66.44 -16.00 -8.51
N SER A 767 -67.24 -16.94 -8.03
CA SER A 767 -68.27 -17.57 -8.85
C SER A 767 -69.44 -16.62 -9.12
N GLU A 768 -70.17 -16.80 -10.23
CA GLU A 768 -71.36 -15.98 -10.55
C GLU A 768 -72.38 -15.96 -9.40
N LYS A 769 -72.55 -17.11 -8.73
CA LYS A 769 -73.45 -17.22 -7.59
C LYS A 769 -73.02 -16.37 -6.40
N GLU A 770 -71.72 -16.36 -6.06
CA GLU A 770 -71.18 -15.52 -4.98
C GLU A 770 -71.32 -14.02 -5.27
N ILE A 771 -71.18 -13.63 -6.54
CA ILE A 771 -71.39 -12.25 -6.97
C ILE A 771 -72.87 -11.85 -6.84
N GLU A 772 -73.79 -12.69 -7.33
CA GLU A 772 -75.23 -12.45 -7.20
C GLU A 772 -75.69 -12.35 -5.74
N ASP A 773 -75.22 -13.26 -4.88
CA ASP A 773 -75.57 -13.29 -3.46
C ASP A 773 -75.05 -12.02 -2.75
N SER A 774 -73.83 -11.57 -3.08
CA SER A 774 -73.22 -10.37 -2.51
C SER A 774 -73.90 -9.07 -2.93
N ILE A 775 -74.45 -9.01 -4.15
CA ILE A 775 -75.24 -7.87 -4.65
C ILE A 775 -76.62 -7.84 -3.95
N LYS A 776 -77.27 -9.00 -3.78
CA LYS A 776 -78.57 -9.12 -3.11
C LYS A 776 -78.51 -8.75 -1.61
N GLU A 777 -77.43 -9.13 -0.91
CA GLU A 777 -77.23 -8.76 0.49
C GLU A 777 -76.99 -7.25 0.70
N GLY A 778 -76.41 -6.56 -0.28
CA GLY A 778 -76.16 -5.12 -0.22
C GLY A 778 -77.37 -4.25 -0.54
N GLY A 779 -78.28 -4.70 -1.41
CA GLY A 779 -79.50 -3.97 -1.78
C GLY A 779 -80.59 -3.92 -0.70
N ASN A 780 -80.41 -4.65 0.41
CA ASN A 780 -81.36 -4.75 1.53
C ASN A 780 -80.92 -3.98 2.80
N LYS A 781 -79.91 -3.12 2.72
CA LYS A 781 -79.38 -2.32 3.85
C LYS A 781 -79.55 -0.82 3.63
#